data_AF-A0A537Y1J4-F1
#
_entry.id   AF-A0A537Y1J4-F1
#
_cell.length_a   1.000
_cell.length_b   1.000
_cell.length_c   1.000
_cell.angle_alpha   90.00
_cell.angle_beta   90.00
_cell.angle_gamma   90.00
#
_symmetry.space_group_name_H-M   'P 1'
#
loop_
_entity.id
_entity.type
_entity.pdbx_description
1 polymer ?
#
loop_
_entity_poly.entity_id
_entity_poly.type
_entity_poly.pdbx_seq_one_letter_code
_entity_poly.pdbx_strand_id
1 'polypeptide(L)'
;MFALSNQGTFVCLFTEPGAAPVEDLESLQQEPPRGRGGPGERRPSSFIHESSPRVPADIDDVVANTQLPREALGNVVHLDDVLSGCSTVQQVIDAAVGPGLVAFEAKGAVIGLAGYRLRVEPVSATPGLERLTAPFAGHSLDTPHPITEAIRTGRPLALHPLPEEILEGRPGAGLGAVRGCAMPILGTRGVIGGLCLFLGPEQQPYESALHAVLTERLAAAIDRTRLLESERRLRVRSEQAAARLSRLQSLTSGLSAALGPVDVADAVMTHALAELGATGGTCFMLADDGTLRPVGSMAGDTESRRAISLKSGDPLGAVLQRGGVVVLPSAPGAPDGGGQPAHRAIVPLVIRGEILGAIELTFDRDREVDVELRSFLSALGTQCAQAVERARLYGQRAKEAHVLQASLMPPALPSIPGLDIAAGYRPFGDGTGIGGDFYDLYALGSGRWGVVVGDVSGRGIEAAATTALARYTTRAAALLGTAPADVLQILNRVMLSEALGERFCTIAHGVLWPSADGVDVTLSLGGHPRPLLLDRRTGSAYEVGTPGTAVGLVPDPVLRETNLTLRSGDVLVFFTDGCVDFHTEGGTTSDESVLLDVLRRYAGESVGELTKRLEEAVLDANGGRNSDDAALLVIRAHPDGSRSSAGSLPFGTWTRKEKEKR
;
A
#
# COMPACT_ATOMS: atom_id res chain seq x y z
N MET A 1 23.85 -7.81 25.93
CA MET A 1 24.49 -6.83 26.84
C MET A 1 24.82 -5.60 26.00
N PHE A 2 24.45 -4.38 26.41
CA PHE A 2 24.72 -3.16 25.63
C PHE A 2 26.07 -2.57 26.04
N ALA A 3 26.93 -2.25 25.07
CA ALA A 3 28.15 -1.46 25.27
C ALA A 3 28.12 -0.22 24.36
N LEU A 4 28.34 0.96 24.95
CA LEU A 4 28.39 2.25 24.26
C LEU A 4 29.78 2.46 23.65
N SER A 5 29.83 2.72 22.35
CA SER A 5 31.01 3.27 21.66
C SER A 5 30.79 4.77 21.43
N ASN A 6 31.85 5.57 21.61
CA ASN A 6 31.88 7.04 21.63
C ASN A 6 31.54 7.74 20.29
N GLN A 7 30.90 7.04 19.34
CA GLN A 7 30.50 7.60 18.04
C GLN A 7 29.04 7.31 17.62
N GLY A 8 28.15 7.00 18.56
CA GLY A 8 26.70 7.12 18.32
C GLY A 8 26.06 6.07 17.40
N THR A 9 26.70 4.92 17.19
CA THR A 9 26.12 3.79 16.46
C THR A 9 25.71 2.67 17.43
N PHE A 10 24.43 2.29 17.43
CA PHE A 10 23.94 1.15 18.21
C PHE A 10 24.12 -0.15 17.42
N VAL A 11 24.82 -1.14 17.99
CA VAL A 11 24.94 -2.50 17.44
C VAL A 11 24.20 -3.46 18.37
N CYS A 12 23.22 -4.18 17.82
CA CYS A 12 22.47 -5.21 18.54
C CYS A 12 23.09 -6.57 18.26
N LEU A 13 23.62 -7.25 19.28
CA LEU A 13 24.14 -8.62 19.16
C LEU A 13 23.11 -9.60 19.72
N PHE A 14 22.56 -10.45 18.84
CA PHE A 14 21.83 -11.66 19.25
C PHE A 14 22.84 -12.80 19.38
N THR A 15 22.92 -13.41 20.56
CA THR A 15 23.60 -14.68 20.79
C THR A 15 22.55 -15.78 20.94
N GLU A 16 22.67 -16.87 20.20
CA GLU A 16 21.94 -18.11 20.48
C GLU A 16 22.32 -18.65 21.88
N PRO A 17 21.42 -19.32 22.61
CA PRO A 17 21.76 -19.95 23.87
C PRO A 17 22.58 -21.21 23.61
N GLY A 18 23.90 -21.13 23.83
CA GLY A 18 24.80 -22.29 23.80
C GLY A 18 26.20 -22.07 23.23
N ALA A 19 26.49 -20.91 22.62
CA ALA A 19 27.82 -20.64 22.07
C ALA A 19 28.75 -20.02 23.13
N ALA A 20 29.91 -20.66 23.35
CA ALA A 20 31.03 -20.08 24.11
C ALA A 20 31.54 -18.79 23.43
N PRO A 21 32.00 -17.79 24.19
CA PRO A 21 32.37 -16.49 23.66
C PRO A 21 33.61 -16.59 22.75
N VAL A 22 33.53 -15.95 21.58
CA VAL A 22 34.67 -15.75 20.67
C VAL A 22 35.45 -14.55 21.17
N GLU A 23 36.65 -14.80 21.70
CA GLU A 23 37.66 -13.75 21.96
C GLU A 23 38.28 -13.28 20.61
N ASP A 24 38.38 -11.96 20.48
CA ASP A 24 39.23 -11.15 19.60
C ASP A 24 39.21 -11.32 18.07
N LEU A 25 38.57 -10.33 17.43
CA LEU A 25 38.59 -10.04 15.99
C LEU A 25 39.74 -9.10 15.55
N GLU A 26 40.77 -8.87 16.38
CA GLU A 26 41.95 -8.05 16.06
C GLU A 26 43.26 -8.82 15.84
N SER A 27 43.25 -10.16 15.81
CA SER A 27 44.49 -10.98 15.73
C SER A 27 44.85 -11.57 14.34
N LEU A 28 44.15 -11.21 13.26
CA LEU A 28 44.42 -11.74 11.90
C LEU A 28 45.57 -11.05 11.12
N GLN A 29 46.49 -10.37 11.81
CA GLN A 29 47.75 -9.87 11.23
C GLN A 29 49.02 -10.53 11.83
N GLN A 30 48.91 -11.66 12.53
CA GLN A 30 50.09 -12.35 13.06
C GLN A 30 50.47 -13.58 12.22
N GLU A 31 51.77 -13.68 11.95
CA GLU A 31 52.47 -14.78 11.26
C GLU A 31 51.98 -16.17 11.68
N PRO A 32 52.06 -17.18 10.80
CA PRO A 32 51.61 -18.54 11.13
C PRO A 32 52.38 -19.07 12.35
N PRO A 33 51.73 -19.86 13.23
CA PRO A 33 52.34 -20.32 14.46
C PRO A 33 53.54 -21.23 14.14
N ARG A 34 54.72 -20.85 14.64
CA ARG A 34 55.89 -21.74 14.68
C ARG A 34 55.57 -22.92 15.61
N GLY A 35 55.21 -24.06 15.04
CA GLY A 35 55.04 -25.31 15.77
C GLY A 35 56.30 -25.65 16.57
N ARG A 36 56.16 -25.78 17.89
CA ARG A 36 57.17 -26.41 18.75
C ARG A 36 57.30 -27.87 18.33
N GLY A 37 58.46 -28.23 17.76
CA GLY A 37 58.80 -29.61 17.48
C GLY A 37 58.94 -30.41 18.78
N GLY A 38 58.09 -31.41 18.96
CA GLY A 38 58.37 -32.54 19.85
C GLY A 38 59.42 -33.46 19.21
N PRO A 39 60.32 -34.09 19.98
CA PRO A 39 61.38 -34.90 19.42
C PRO A 39 60.79 -36.26 19.00
N GLY A 40 60.59 -36.50 17.70
CA GLY A 40 60.22 -37.84 17.25
C GLY A 40 59.62 -38.06 15.87
N GLU A 41 59.24 -37.03 15.10
CA GLU A 41 58.73 -37.25 13.74
C GLU A 41 59.80 -36.90 12.69
N ARG A 42 60.37 -37.95 12.08
CA ARG A 42 61.21 -37.83 10.90
C ARG A 42 60.36 -37.24 9.76
N ARG A 43 60.52 -35.94 9.48
CA ARG A 43 60.05 -35.34 8.23
C ARG A 43 60.81 -35.99 7.08
N PRO A 44 60.16 -36.56 6.05
CA PRO A 44 60.87 -37.05 4.88
C PRO A 44 61.39 -35.85 4.09
N SER A 45 62.69 -35.61 4.16
CA SER A 45 63.44 -34.68 3.31
C SER A 45 63.64 -35.23 1.89
N SER A 46 62.77 -36.12 1.41
CA SER A 46 63.02 -36.99 0.24
C SER A 46 62.45 -36.49 -1.09
N PHE A 47 61.66 -35.41 -1.13
CA PHE A 47 60.96 -35.00 -2.36
C PHE A 47 61.59 -33.80 -3.10
N ILE A 48 62.63 -33.17 -2.56
CA ILE A 48 63.23 -31.95 -3.12
C ILE A 48 64.60 -32.28 -3.72
N HIS A 49 64.68 -32.32 -5.05
CA HIS A 49 65.96 -32.28 -5.77
C HIS A 49 66.22 -30.85 -6.30
N GLU A 50 67.48 -30.38 -6.18
CA GLU A 50 67.98 -29.00 -6.33
C GLU A 50 67.78 -28.30 -7.69
N SER A 51 66.99 -28.87 -8.60
CA SER A 51 66.61 -28.25 -9.87
C SER A 51 65.09 -28.03 -9.94
N SER A 52 64.56 -27.20 -9.04
CA SER A 52 63.20 -26.67 -9.20
C SER A 52 63.10 -25.92 -10.54
N PRO A 53 62.11 -26.22 -11.40
CA PRO A 53 61.86 -25.39 -12.56
C PRO A 53 61.55 -23.96 -12.07
N ARG A 54 62.33 -22.98 -12.54
CA ARG A 54 62.00 -21.57 -12.28
C ARG A 54 60.69 -21.28 -13.00
N VAL A 55 59.59 -21.14 -12.26
CA VAL A 55 58.40 -20.47 -12.79
C VAL A 55 58.79 -19.01 -12.98
N PRO A 56 58.79 -18.50 -14.21
CA PRO A 56 59.22 -17.13 -14.47
C PRO A 56 58.20 -16.16 -13.87
N ALA A 57 58.67 -14.99 -13.45
CA ALA A 57 57.84 -14.01 -12.74
C ALA A 57 56.79 -13.34 -13.65
N ASP A 58 56.96 -13.41 -14.97
CA ASP A 58 56.10 -12.77 -15.95
C ASP A 58 55.98 -13.68 -17.19
N ILE A 59 54.75 -14.09 -17.51
CA ILE A 59 54.43 -15.05 -18.57
C ILE A 59 54.53 -14.44 -19.96
N ASP A 60 54.32 -13.13 -20.10
CA ASP A 60 54.56 -12.44 -21.37
C ASP A 60 56.06 -12.51 -21.72
N ASP A 61 56.92 -12.44 -20.71
CA ASP A 61 58.36 -12.68 -20.84
C ASP A 61 58.69 -14.16 -21.15
N VAL A 62 57.90 -15.11 -20.65
CA VAL A 62 58.09 -16.54 -20.98
C VAL A 62 57.72 -16.84 -22.41
N VAL A 63 56.54 -16.39 -22.85
CA VAL A 63 56.05 -16.63 -24.20
C VAL A 63 56.88 -15.84 -25.23
N ALA A 64 57.36 -14.65 -24.87
CA ALA A 64 58.24 -13.85 -25.73
C ALA A 64 59.68 -14.39 -25.82
N ASN A 65 60.24 -14.91 -24.73
CA ASN A 65 61.64 -15.40 -24.69
C ASN A 65 61.79 -16.91 -24.92
N THR A 66 60.70 -17.68 -24.84
CA THR A 66 60.69 -19.12 -25.13
C THR A 66 60.07 -19.31 -26.52
N GLN A 67 60.85 -19.72 -27.52
CA GLN A 67 60.34 -20.09 -28.85
C GLN A 67 59.47 -21.35 -28.73
N LEU A 68 58.21 -21.20 -28.30
CA LEU A 68 57.24 -22.29 -28.25
C LEU A 68 56.96 -22.79 -29.67
N PRO A 69 56.93 -24.12 -29.91
CA PRO A 69 56.58 -24.65 -31.21
C PRO A 69 55.13 -24.29 -31.58
N ARG A 70 54.86 -24.15 -32.89
CA ARG A 70 53.53 -23.76 -33.41
C ARG A 70 52.39 -24.65 -32.91
N GLU A 71 52.66 -25.93 -32.72
CA GLU A 71 51.68 -26.90 -32.19
C GLU A 71 51.32 -26.60 -30.73
N ALA A 72 52.31 -26.30 -29.88
CA ALA A 72 52.08 -25.92 -28.48
C ALA A 72 51.29 -24.61 -28.36
N LEU A 73 51.54 -23.63 -29.25
CA LEU A 73 50.75 -22.40 -29.31
C LEU A 73 49.30 -22.66 -29.75
N GLY A 74 49.08 -23.53 -30.74
CA GLY A 74 47.73 -23.93 -31.16
C GLY A 74 46.95 -24.62 -30.04
N ASN A 75 47.63 -25.43 -29.24
CA ASN A 75 47.07 -26.12 -28.08
C ASN A 75 46.66 -25.17 -26.95
N VAL A 76 47.44 -24.11 -26.68
CA VAL A 76 47.09 -23.06 -25.72
C VAL A 76 45.85 -22.29 -26.16
N VAL A 77 45.75 -21.93 -27.45
CA VAL A 77 44.57 -21.25 -28.02
C VAL A 77 43.32 -22.13 -27.90
N HIS A 78 43.43 -23.41 -28.23
CA HIS A 78 42.32 -24.35 -28.09
C HIS A 78 41.86 -24.48 -26.63
N LEU A 79 42.79 -24.48 -25.65
CA LEU A 79 42.41 -24.49 -24.25
C LEU A 79 41.67 -23.20 -23.86
N ASP A 80 42.14 -22.04 -24.29
CA ASP A 80 41.46 -20.75 -24.03
C ASP A 80 40.03 -20.75 -24.58
N ASP A 81 39.80 -21.29 -25.78
CA ASP A 81 38.46 -21.41 -26.37
C ASP A 81 37.54 -22.29 -25.51
N VAL A 82 38.03 -23.46 -25.06
CA VAL A 82 37.24 -24.37 -24.20
C VAL A 82 36.96 -23.75 -22.83
N LEU A 83 37.97 -23.12 -22.20
CA LEU A 83 37.84 -22.46 -20.91
C LEU A 83 36.88 -21.26 -20.97
N SER A 84 36.85 -20.54 -22.09
CA SER A 84 35.95 -19.40 -22.29
C SER A 84 34.46 -19.79 -22.27
N GLY A 85 34.13 -21.02 -22.66
CA GLY A 85 32.77 -21.57 -22.66
C GLY A 85 32.31 -22.12 -21.31
N CYS A 86 33.19 -22.18 -20.30
CA CYS A 86 32.87 -22.78 -19.00
C CYS A 86 32.05 -21.82 -18.12
N SER A 87 30.95 -22.32 -17.57
CA SER A 87 29.99 -21.55 -16.75
C SER A 87 30.00 -21.92 -15.27
N THR A 88 30.69 -23.01 -14.90
CA THR A 88 30.88 -23.49 -13.52
C THR A 88 32.33 -23.90 -13.28
N VAL A 89 32.79 -23.84 -12.03
CA VAL A 89 34.16 -24.26 -11.66
C VAL A 89 34.42 -25.72 -12.02
N GLN A 90 33.39 -26.57 -11.95
CA GLN A 90 33.49 -27.97 -12.36
C GLN A 90 33.79 -28.11 -13.86
N GLN A 91 33.11 -27.35 -14.72
CA GLN A 91 33.36 -27.36 -16.16
C GLN A 91 34.78 -26.89 -16.51
N VAL A 92 35.30 -25.88 -15.79
CA VAL A 92 36.70 -25.42 -15.94
C VAL A 92 37.68 -26.54 -15.63
N ILE A 93 37.41 -27.32 -14.59
CA ILE A 93 38.27 -28.42 -14.17
C ILE A 93 38.18 -29.61 -15.14
N ASP A 94 36.99 -29.95 -15.61
CA ASP A 94 36.79 -31.01 -16.59
C ASP A 94 37.48 -30.68 -17.92
N ALA A 95 37.45 -29.40 -18.34
CA ALA A 95 38.17 -28.91 -19.50
C ALA A 95 39.71 -29.02 -19.34
N ALA A 96 40.21 -28.77 -18.13
CA ALA A 96 41.63 -28.85 -17.80
C ALA A 96 42.17 -30.29 -17.84
N VAL A 97 41.37 -31.25 -17.35
CA VAL A 97 41.74 -32.67 -17.29
C VAL A 97 41.37 -33.43 -18.57
N GLY A 98 40.49 -32.90 -19.41
CA GLY A 98 40.18 -33.45 -20.73
C GLY A 98 41.08 -32.88 -21.84
N PRO A 99 40.58 -31.92 -22.66
CA PRO A 99 41.35 -31.29 -23.73
C PRO A 99 42.69 -30.69 -23.29
N GLY A 100 42.76 -30.15 -22.06
CA GLY A 100 44.00 -29.61 -21.50
C GLY A 100 45.12 -30.64 -21.41
N LEU A 101 44.84 -31.90 -21.08
CA LEU A 101 45.88 -32.92 -21.03
C LEU A 101 46.49 -33.24 -22.39
N VAL A 102 45.65 -33.26 -23.42
CA VAL A 102 46.05 -33.49 -24.82
C VAL A 102 46.88 -32.31 -25.31
N ALA A 103 46.49 -31.09 -24.95
CA ALA A 103 47.19 -29.85 -25.29
C ALA A 103 48.63 -29.78 -24.72
N PHE A 104 48.89 -30.44 -23.59
CA PHE A 104 50.15 -30.38 -22.86
C PHE A 104 50.96 -31.70 -22.85
N GLU A 105 50.58 -32.68 -23.68
CA GLU A 105 51.21 -34.00 -23.78
C GLU A 105 51.37 -34.74 -22.43
N ALA A 106 50.54 -34.39 -21.44
CA ALA A 106 50.59 -35.03 -20.14
C ALA A 106 49.91 -36.40 -20.19
N LYS A 107 50.56 -37.40 -19.60
CA LYS A 107 50.00 -38.75 -19.43
C LYS A 107 48.89 -38.77 -18.38
N GLY A 108 48.84 -37.76 -17.51
CA GLY A 108 47.68 -37.50 -16.67
C GLY A 108 47.79 -36.25 -15.81
N ALA A 109 46.67 -35.87 -15.18
CA ALA A 109 46.62 -34.77 -14.22
C ALA A 109 45.70 -35.09 -13.04
N VAL A 110 46.00 -34.46 -11.90
CA VAL A 110 45.12 -34.36 -10.74
C VAL A 110 44.99 -32.87 -10.38
N ILE A 111 43.76 -32.37 -10.33
CA ILE A 111 43.47 -31.02 -9.86
C ILE A 111 42.81 -31.11 -8.50
N GLY A 112 43.36 -30.36 -7.56
CA GLY A 112 42.82 -30.22 -6.21
C GLY A 112 42.55 -28.76 -5.88
N LEU A 113 41.34 -28.43 -5.43
CA LEU A 113 41.03 -27.08 -4.94
C LEU A 113 41.19 -27.01 -3.43
N ALA A 114 41.73 -25.89 -2.94
CA ALA A 114 41.78 -25.61 -1.51
C ALA A 114 40.40 -25.16 -1.01
N GLY A 115 39.79 -25.95 -0.10
CA GLY A 115 38.52 -25.59 0.55
C GLY A 115 38.68 -24.66 1.76
N TYR A 116 37.55 -24.18 2.32
CA TYR A 116 37.52 -23.31 3.52
C TYR A 116 38.16 -23.92 4.79
N ARG A 117 38.34 -25.25 4.83
CA ARG A 117 38.98 -25.98 5.92
C ARG A 117 40.38 -26.50 5.57
N LEU A 118 41.06 -25.90 4.58
CA LEU A 118 42.44 -26.23 4.19
C LEU A 118 42.60 -27.72 3.81
N ARG A 119 41.64 -28.26 3.05
CA ARG A 119 41.68 -29.62 2.51
C ARG A 119 41.74 -29.59 0.99
N VAL A 120 42.45 -30.56 0.42
CA VAL A 120 42.49 -30.82 -1.02
C VAL A 120 41.45 -31.89 -1.35
N GLU A 121 40.53 -31.59 -2.25
CA GLU A 121 39.61 -32.58 -2.82
C GLU A 121 39.97 -32.78 -4.29
N PRO A 122 40.26 -34.00 -4.76
CA PRO A 122 40.52 -34.27 -6.16
C PRO A 122 39.22 -34.09 -6.94
N VAL A 123 39.23 -33.20 -7.92
CA VAL A 123 38.01 -32.85 -8.65
C VAL A 123 37.89 -33.59 -9.99
N SER A 124 39.01 -34.00 -10.61
CA SER A 124 39.03 -34.81 -11.83
C SER A 124 40.41 -35.45 -12.08
N ALA A 125 40.46 -36.60 -12.77
CA ALA A 125 41.66 -37.27 -13.25
C ALA A 125 41.45 -38.03 -14.56
N THR A 126 42.55 -38.32 -15.26
CA THR A 126 42.55 -39.09 -16.52
C THR A 126 41.99 -40.50 -16.32
N PRO A 127 41.18 -41.03 -17.26
CA PRO A 127 40.68 -42.40 -17.18
C PRO A 127 41.81 -43.43 -17.04
N GLY A 128 41.71 -44.34 -16.06
CA GLY A 128 42.77 -45.28 -15.67
C GLY A 128 43.71 -44.79 -14.55
N LEU A 129 43.67 -43.50 -14.20
CA LEU A 129 44.42 -42.89 -13.08
C LEU A 129 43.51 -42.51 -11.91
N GLU A 130 42.25 -42.93 -11.90
CA GLU A 130 41.28 -42.64 -10.82
C GLU A 130 41.69 -43.27 -9.49
N ARG A 131 42.54 -44.31 -9.52
CA ARG A 131 43.13 -44.89 -8.31
C ARG A 131 44.26 -44.05 -7.72
N LEU A 132 44.87 -43.17 -8.53
CA LEU A 132 45.85 -42.20 -8.07
C LEU A 132 45.20 -40.96 -7.45
N THR A 133 43.88 -40.75 -7.55
CA THR A 133 43.21 -39.63 -6.86
C THR A 133 42.78 -39.99 -5.44
N ALA A 134 42.63 -41.27 -5.12
CA ALA A 134 42.23 -41.74 -3.79
C ALA A 134 43.19 -41.27 -2.65
N PRO A 135 44.51 -41.25 -2.85
CA PRO A 135 45.45 -40.67 -1.87
C PRO A 135 45.36 -39.15 -1.71
N PHE A 136 44.62 -38.44 -2.58
CA PHE A 136 44.54 -36.97 -2.57
C PHE A 136 43.26 -36.46 -1.90
N ALA A 137 42.28 -37.33 -1.63
CA ALA A 137 41.01 -36.96 -1.02
C ALA A 137 41.15 -36.69 0.47
N GLY A 138 40.50 -35.62 0.97
CA GLY A 138 40.39 -35.31 2.39
C GLY A 138 41.70 -34.93 3.12
N HIS A 139 42.81 -34.74 2.40
CA HIS A 139 44.10 -34.39 2.99
C HIS A 139 44.12 -32.95 3.50
N SER A 140 44.60 -32.74 4.74
CA SER A 140 44.96 -31.41 5.22
C SER A 140 46.16 -30.88 4.42
N LEU A 141 46.29 -29.55 4.27
CA LEU A 141 47.49 -28.94 3.70
C LEU A 141 48.78 -29.25 4.49
N ASP A 142 48.65 -29.77 5.72
CA ASP A 142 49.76 -30.23 6.55
C ASP A 142 50.28 -31.61 6.16
N THR A 143 49.53 -32.38 5.37
CA THR A 143 50.00 -33.71 4.95
C THR A 143 51.18 -33.53 4.00
N PRO A 144 52.32 -34.25 4.19
CA PRO A 144 53.48 -34.16 3.32
C PRO A 144 53.20 -34.84 1.97
N HIS A 145 52.64 -34.08 1.03
CA HIS A 145 52.30 -34.54 -0.32
C HIS A 145 52.71 -33.46 -1.35
N PRO A 146 53.21 -33.81 -2.55
CA PRO A 146 53.65 -32.80 -3.52
C PRO A 146 52.64 -31.70 -3.87
N ILE A 147 51.36 -32.05 -4.05
CA ILE A 147 50.30 -31.07 -4.32
C ILE A 147 50.05 -30.14 -3.12
N THR A 148 50.08 -30.65 -1.87
CA THR A 148 49.85 -29.85 -0.67
C THR A 148 51.06 -28.98 -0.36
N GLU A 149 52.28 -29.47 -0.65
CA GLU A 149 53.52 -28.71 -0.57
C GLU A 149 53.55 -27.58 -1.61
N ALA A 150 53.16 -27.85 -2.85
CA ALA A 150 53.03 -26.82 -3.88
C ALA A 150 52.01 -25.75 -3.49
N ILE A 151 50.87 -26.15 -2.92
CA ILE A 151 49.85 -25.22 -2.42
C ILE A 151 50.39 -24.39 -1.23
N ARG A 152 51.08 -25.02 -0.28
CA ARG A 152 51.59 -24.37 0.93
C ARG A 152 52.74 -23.41 0.65
N THR A 153 53.65 -23.81 -0.23
CA THR A 153 54.84 -23.02 -0.57
C THR A 153 54.57 -21.99 -1.66
N GLY A 154 53.49 -22.16 -2.42
CA GLY A 154 53.22 -21.36 -3.61
C GLY A 154 54.28 -21.53 -4.69
N ARG A 155 55.02 -22.65 -4.69
CA ARG A 155 56.11 -22.93 -5.63
C ARG A 155 55.90 -24.25 -6.37
N PRO A 156 56.33 -24.34 -7.64
CA PRO A 156 56.33 -25.59 -8.38
C PRO A 156 57.33 -26.59 -7.78
N LEU A 157 56.98 -27.87 -7.82
CA LEU A 157 57.83 -28.97 -7.37
C LEU A 157 57.96 -29.99 -8.51
N ALA A 158 59.19 -30.18 -8.99
CA ALA A 158 59.51 -31.24 -9.93
C ALA A 158 59.71 -32.57 -9.18
N LEU A 159 59.14 -33.64 -9.73
CA LEU A 159 59.15 -34.99 -9.17
C LEU A 159 59.88 -35.90 -10.16
N HIS A 160 61.16 -36.19 -9.91
CA HIS A 160 61.93 -37.10 -10.75
C HIS A 160 62.98 -37.92 -9.98
N PRO A 161 62.96 -39.26 -10.07
CA PRO A 161 61.85 -40.08 -10.58
C PRO A 161 60.60 -39.90 -9.69
N LEU A 162 59.41 -40.27 -10.19
CA LEU A 162 58.21 -40.25 -9.35
C LEU A 162 58.40 -41.17 -8.13
N PRO A 163 58.20 -40.67 -6.89
CA PRO A 163 58.34 -41.48 -5.69
C PRO A 163 57.42 -42.70 -5.70
N GLU A 164 57.92 -43.86 -5.28
CA GLU A 164 57.12 -45.11 -5.18
C GLU A 164 55.90 -44.97 -4.27
N GLU A 165 55.96 -44.05 -3.30
CA GLU A 165 54.90 -43.71 -2.35
C GLU A 165 53.68 -43.08 -3.05
N ILE A 166 53.88 -42.34 -4.15
CA ILE A 166 52.81 -41.78 -4.98
C ILE A 166 52.22 -42.86 -5.91
N LEU A 167 53.01 -43.89 -6.21
CA LEU A 167 52.65 -45.00 -7.10
C LEU A 167 52.02 -46.20 -6.37
N GLU A 168 51.96 -46.18 -5.02
CA GLU A 168 51.49 -47.27 -4.15
C GLU A 168 51.81 -48.68 -4.67
N GLY A 169 53.09 -48.97 -4.92
CA GLY A 169 53.59 -50.33 -5.12
C GLY A 169 53.04 -51.11 -6.33
N ARG A 170 52.55 -50.45 -7.39
CA ARG A 170 52.04 -51.15 -8.58
C ARG A 170 52.83 -50.82 -9.86
N PRO A 171 53.86 -51.62 -10.21
CA PRO A 171 54.49 -51.57 -11.53
C PRO A 171 53.52 -52.16 -12.57
N GLY A 172 52.62 -51.32 -13.09
CA GLY A 172 51.58 -51.78 -14.03
C GLY A 172 50.62 -50.72 -14.56
N ALA A 173 50.61 -49.49 -14.03
CA ALA A 173 49.76 -48.40 -14.54
C ALA A 173 50.22 -47.83 -15.91
N GLY A 174 51.15 -48.48 -16.63
CA GLY A 174 51.73 -47.97 -17.88
C GLY A 174 52.60 -46.71 -17.72
N LEU A 175 52.79 -46.23 -16.49
CA LEU A 175 53.59 -45.04 -16.16
C LEU A 175 55.08 -45.38 -15.94
N GLY A 176 55.69 -46.18 -16.83
CA GLY A 176 57.13 -46.47 -16.78
C GLY A 176 57.97 -45.20 -16.92
N ALA A 177 58.94 -45.01 -16.01
CA ALA A 177 59.85 -43.84 -15.94
C ALA A 177 59.15 -42.49 -16.16
N VAL A 178 58.03 -42.27 -15.47
CA VAL A 178 57.24 -41.04 -15.57
C VAL A 178 57.83 -39.97 -14.65
N ARG A 179 57.83 -38.74 -15.14
CA ARG A 179 58.25 -37.53 -14.43
C ARG A 179 57.00 -36.80 -13.96
N GLY A 180 57.01 -36.16 -12.81
CA GLY A 180 55.85 -35.44 -12.30
C GLY A 180 56.17 -33.97 -12.06
N CYS A 181 55.14 -33.12 -12.09
CA CYS A 181 55.24 -31.74 -11.64
C CYS A 181 54.01 -31.38 -10.82
N ALA A 182 54.21 -30.94 -9.58
CA ALA A 182 53.15 -30.36 -8.76
C ALA A 182 53.27 -28.84 -8.76
N MET A 183 52.19 -28.14 -9.04
CA MET A 183 52.17 -26.69 -9.20
C MET A 183 51.02 -26.06 -8.44
N PRO A 184 51.22 -24.88 -7.85
CA PRO A 184 50.12 -24.10 -7.30
C PRO A 184 49.27 -23.48 -8.42
N ILE A 185 47.96 -23.41 -8.19
CA ILE A 185 47.04 -22.58 -8.98
C ILE A 185 46.90 -21.27 -8.23
N LEU A 186 47.54 -20.22 -8.76
CA LEU A 186 47.63 -18.90 -8.13
C LEU A 186 46.51 -18.00 -8.66
N GLY A 187 45.47 -17.80 -7.86
CA GLY A 187 44.45 -16.81 -8.16
C GLY A 187 44.84 -15.41 -7.72
N THR A 188 43.97 -14.46 -8.03
CA THR A 188 44.13 -13.03 -7.72
C THR A 188 44.29 -12.71 -6.23
N ARG A 189 43.78 -13.57 -5.34
CA ARG A 189 43.83 -13.39 -3.87
C ARG A 189 44.72 -14.41 -3.15
N GLY A 190 45.53 -15.16 -3.88
CA GLY A 190 46.42 -16.19 -3.34
C GLY A 190 46.17 -17.56 -3.95
N VAL A 191 46.71 -18.61 -3.32
CA VAL A 191 46.65 -19.98 -3.85
C VAL A 191 45.23 -20.53 -3.74
N ILE A 192 44.64 -20.90 -4.88
CA ILE A 192 43.26 -21.42 -4.98
C ILE A 192 43.23 -22.95 -4.99
N GLY A 193 44.33 -23.59 -5.37
CA GLY A 193 44.45 -25.02 -5.47
C GLY A 193 45.82 -25.44 -5.96
N GLY A 194 45.96 -26.71 -6.31
CA GLY A 194 47.16 -27.28 -6.90
C GLY A 194 46.82 -28.18 -8.08
N LEU A 195 47.75 -28.28 -9.01
CA LEU A 195 47.71 -29.12 -10.19
C LEU A 195 48.93 -30.05 -10.14
N CYS A 196 48.71 -31.35 -10.18
CA CYS A 196 49.76 -32.35 -10.33
C CYS A 196 49.68 -32.96 -11.72
N LEU A 197 50.73 -32.79 -12.52
CA LEU A 197 50.85 -33.35 -13.87
C LEU A 197 51.80 -34.57 -13.87
N PHE A 198 51.46 -35.58 -14.65
CA PHE A 198 52.28 -36.76 -14.92
C PHE A 198 52.74 -36.73 -16.38
N LEU A 199 54.06 -36.78 -16.60
CA LEU A 199 54.75 -36.50 -17.85
C LEU A 199 55.56 -37.70 -18.36
N GLY A 200 55.83 -37.75 -19.66
CA GLY A 200 56.63 -38.80 -20.29
C GLY A 200 58.11 -38.82 -19.85
N PRO A 201 58.87 -39.85 -20.25
CA PRO A 201 60.27 -40.06 -19.83
C PRO A 201 61.26 -39.04 -20.41
N GLU A 202 60.95 -38.40 -21.54
CA GLU A 202 61.83 -37.42 -22.22
C GLU A 202 61.50 -35.99 -21.80
N GLN A 203 62.51 -35.18 -21.48
CA GLN A 203 62.36 -33.77 -21.12
C GLN A 203 62.43 -32.86 -22.34
N GLN A 204 61.35 -32.12 -22.59
CA GLN A 204 61.36 -31.06 -23.60
C GLN A 204 61.83 -29.72 -22.99
N PRO A 205 62.59 -28.89 -23.74
CA PRO A 205 63.15 -27.63 -23.24
C PRO A 205 62.11 -26.59 -22.78
N TYR A 206 60.87 -26.70 -23.25
CA TYR A 206 59.79 -25.72 -23.03
C TYR A 206 58.69 -26.18 -22.06
N GLU A 207 58.77 -27.38 -21.48
CA GLU A 207 57.74 -27.93 -20.56
C GLU A 207 57.41 -26.98 -19.40
N SER A 208 58.43 -26.37 -18.79
CA SER A 208 58.24 -25.48 -17.62
C SER A 208 57.46 -24.21 -17.97
N ALA A 209 57.69 -23.66 -19.16
CA ALA A 209 56.95 -22.51 -19.69
C ALA A 209 55.48 -22.86 -19.91
N LEU A 210 55.26 -24.03 -20.52
CA LEU A 210 53.96 -24.50 -20.93
C LEU A 210 53.05 -24.84 -19.73
N HIS A 211 53.64 -25.41 -18.69
CA HIS A 211 52.97 -25.67 -17.42
C HIS A 211 52.56 -24.40 -16.65
N ALA A 212 53.40 -23.35 -16.68
CA ALA A 212 53.09 -22.07 -16.05
C ALA A 212 51.87 -21.41 -16.71
N VAL A 213 51.83 -21.42 -18.05
CA VAL A 213 50.70 -20.93 -18.85
C VAL A 213 49.41 -21.69 -18.48
N LEU A 214 49.47 -23.02 -18.36
CA LEU A 214 48.32 -23.83 -17.94
C LEU A 214 47.77 -23.40 -16.57
N THR A 215 48.63 -23.28 -15.56
CA THR A 215 48.19 -22.89 -14.20
C THR A 215 47.62 -21.49 -14.13
N GLU A 216 48.14 -20.55 -14.93
CA GLU A 216 47.61 -19.19 -15.03
C GLU A 216 46.22 -19.17 -15.67
N ARG A 217 46.03 -19.86 -16.81
CA ARG A 217 44.73 -19.90 -17.49
C ARG A 217 43.66 -20.59 -16.66
N LEU A 218 44.03 -21.64 -15.92
CA LEU A 218 43.13 -22.28 -14.96
C LEU A 218 42.77 -21.34 -13.80
N ALA A 219 43.75 -20.61 -13.26
CA ALA A 219 43.48 -19.65 -12.20
C ALA A 219 42.52 -18.54 -12.68
N ALA A 220 42.78 -17.96 -13.85
CA ALA A 220 41.94 -16.93 -14.45
C ALA A 220 40.50 -17.41 -14.73
N ALA A 221 40.35 -18.63 -15.27
CA ALA A 221 39.05 -19.23 -15.54
C ALA A 221 38.28 -19.52 -14.24
N ILE A 222 38.93 -20.09 -13.22
CA ILE A 222 38.31 -20.36 -11.91
C ILE A 222 37.86 -19.07 -11.22
N ASP A 223 38.72 -18.03 -11.22
CA ASP A 223 38.39 -16.72 -10.62
C ASP A 223 37.21 -16.05 -11.33
N ARG A 224 37.20 -16.06 -12.67
CA ARG A 224 36.09 -15.52 -13.48
C ARG A 224 34.78 -16.22 -13.14
N THR A 225 34.76 -17.54 -13.10
CA THR A 225 33.53 -18.29 -12.84
C THR A 225 33.02 -18.12 -11.41
N ARG A 226 33.92 -18.08 -10.41
CA ARG A 226 33.55 -17.78 -9.02
C ARG A 226 32.96 -16.38 -8.88
N LEU A 227 33.50 -15.39 -9.59
CA LEU A 227 32.97 -14.03 -9.60
C LEU A 227 31.55 -14.00 -10.17
N LEU A 228 31.32 -14.61 -11.34
CA LEU A 228 30.01 -14.67 -11.99
C LEU A 228 28.95 -15.40 -11.13
N GLU A 229 29.33 -16.48 -10.45
CA GLU A 229 28.43 -17.19 -9.51
C GLU A 229 28.08 -16.31 -8.30
N SER A 230 29.05 -15.57 -7.76
CA SER A 230 28.82 -14.67 -6.62
C SER A 230 27.90 -13.51 -7.00
N GLU A 231 28.09 -12.91 -8.19
CA GLU A 231 27.26 -11.83 -8.71
C GLU A 231 25.82 -12.30 -8.94
N ARG A 232 25.62 -13.48 -9.55
CA ARG A 232 24.30 -14.09 -9.73
C ARG A 232 23.58 -14.30 -8.40
N ARG A 233 24.28 -14.78 -7.37
CA ARG A 233 23.69 -14.99 -6.03
C ARG A 233 23.29 -13.67 -5.38
N LEU A 234 24.11 -12.62 -5.49
CA LEU A 234 23.79 -11.29 -4.97
C LEU A 234 22.60 -10.69 -5.72
N ARG A 235 22.56 -10.83 -7.05
CA ARG A 235 21.46 -10.35 -7.89
C ARG A 235 20.14 -11.04 -7.54
N VAL A 236 20.11 -12.37 -7.44
CA VAL A 236 18.89 -13.11 -7.05
C VAL A 236 18.43 -12.70 -5.65
N ARG A 237 19.34 -12.54 -4.68
CA ARG A 237 18.99 -12.04 -3.34
C ARG A 237 18.45 -10.61 -3.35
N SER A 238 19.06 -9.73 -4.15
CA SER A 238 18.60 -8.34 -4.31
C SER A 238 17.23 -8.28 -4.97
N GLU A 239 16.99 -9.06 -6.02
CA GLU A 239 15.70 -9.16 -6.70
C GLU A 239 14.62 -9.70 -5.75
N GLN A 240 14.94 -10.73 -4.95
CA GLN A 240 14.04 -11.26 -3.93
C GLN A 240 13.73 -10.25 -2.82
N ALA A 241 14.74 -9.51 -2.32
CA ALA A 241 14.55 -8.48 -1.31
C ALA A 241 13.71 -7.31 -1.85
N ALA A 242 13.98 -6.85 -3.07
CA ALA A 242 13.21 -5.79 -3.73
C ALA A 242 11.75 -6.22 -3.98
N ALA A 243 11.52 -7.46 -4.43
CA ALA A 243 10.18 -8.01 -4.62
C ALA A 243 9.40 -8.15 -3.31
N ARG A 244 10.08 -8.37 -2.17
CA ARG A 244 9.46 -8.39 -0.84
C ARG A 244 9.06 -7.00 -0.37
N LEU A 245 9.96 -6.02 -0.50
CA LEU A 245 9.69 -4.63 -0.14
C LEU A 245 8.54 -4.01 -0.96
N SER A 246 8.51 -4.25 -2.26
CA SER A 246 7.45 -3.74 -3.15
C SER A 246 6.06 -4.27 -2.73
N ARG A 247 5.95 -5.56 -2.40
CA ARG A 247 4.69 -6.15 -1.94
C ARG A 247 4.21 -5.61 -0.59
N LEU A 248 5.13 -5.41 0.37
CA LEU A 248 4.80 -4.76 1.64
C LEU A 248 4.35 -3.31 1.45
N GLN A 249 4.95 -2.57 0.52
CA GLN A 249 4.51 -1.22 0.17
C GLN A 249 3.11 -1.24 -0.46
N SER A 250 2.81 -2.18 -1.37
CA SER A 250 1.47 -2.34 -1.94
C SER A 250 0.41 -2.67 -0.87
N LEU A 251 0.72 -3.57 0.06
CA LEU A 251 -0.17 -3.88 1.19
C LEU A 251 -0.43 -2.64 2.05
N THR A 252 0.63 -1.92 2.43
CA THR A 252 0.51 -0.70 3.25
C THR A 252 -0.32 0.37 2.54
N SER A 253 -0.12 0.53 1.23
CA SER A 253 -0.88 1.47 0.40
C SER A 253 -2.36 1.07 0.29
N GLY A 254 -2.65 -0.20 0.01
CA GLY A 254 -4.02 -0.72 -0.06
C GLY A 254 -4.76 -0.57 1.27
N LEU A 255 -4.11 -0.94 2.38
CA LEU A 255 -4.65 -0.73 3.72
C LEU A 255 -4.85 0.75 4.05
N SER A 256 -4.01 1.65 3.52
CA SER A 256 -4.16 3.10 3.72
C SER A 256 -5.33 3.69 2.92
N ALA A 257 -5.61 3.17 1.73
CA ALA A 257 -6.69 3.63 0.86
C ALA A 257 -8.07 3.04 1.22
N ALA A 258 -8.12 1.97 2.02
CA ALA A 258 -9.36 1.30 2.39
C ALA A 258 -10.33 2.23 3.17
N LEU A 259 -11.57 2.32 2.69
CA LEU A 259 -12.65 3.14 3.26
C LEU A 259 -13.68 2.30 4.05
N GLY A 260 -13.68 0.99 3.86
CA GLY A 260 -14.53 0.05 4.57
C GLY A 260 -13.84 -1.28 4.91
N PRO A 261 -14.45 -2.12 5.77
CA PRO A 261 -13.93 -3.46 6.11
C PRO A 261 -13.78 -4.39 4.90
N VAL A 262 -14.58 -4.19 3.84
CA VAL A 262 -14.48 -4.93 2.57
C VAL A 262 -13.20 -4.54 1.82
N ASP A 263 -12.89 -3.25 1.70
CA ASP A 263 -11.66 -2.78 1.04
C ASP A 263 -10.40 -3.27 1.78
N VAL A 264 -10.46 -3.32 3.13
CA VAL A 264 -9.38 -3.90 3.95
C VAL A 264 -9.23 -5.39 3.64
N ALA A 265 -10.34 -6.12 3.56
CA ALA A 265 -10.31 -7.52 3.17
C ALA A 265 -9.67 -7.67 1.78
N ASP A 266 -10.13 -6.94 0.78
CA ASP A 266 -9.61 -7.03 -0.59
C ASP A 266 -8.12 -6.70 -0.68
N ALA A 267 -7.64 -5.67 0.03
CA ALA A 267 -6.24 -5.31 0.07
C ALA A 267 -5.37 -6.44 0.66
N VAL A 268 -5.83 -7.06 1.76
CA VAL A 268 -5.15 -8.20 2.37
C VAL A 268 -5.17 -9.41 1.45
N MET A 269 -6.31 -9.68 0.83
CA MET A 269 -6.53 -10.84 -0.02
C MET A 269 -5.71 -10.75 -1.32
N THR A 270 -5.55 -9.55 -1.87
CA THR A 270 -4.77 -9.29 -3.09
C THR A 270 -3.26 -9.29 -2.83
N HIS A 271 -2.81 -8.72 -1.70
CA HIS A 271 -1.38 -8.43 -1.50
C HIS A 271 -0.69 -9.31 -0.44
N ALA A 272 -1.41 -9.81 0.59
CA ALA A 272 -0.81 -10.61 1.66
C ALA A 272 -0.75 -12.11 1.32
N LEU A 273 -1.78 -12.65 0.66
CA LEU A 273 -1.89 -14.10 0.43
C LEU A 273 -0.78 -14.66 -0.45
N ALA A 274 -0.41 -13.94 -1.51
CA ALA A 274 0.64 -14.36 -2.44
C ALA A 274 2.03 -14.41 -1.78
N GLU A 275 2.33 -13.49 -0.84
CA GLU A 275 3.58 -13.53 -0.06
C GLU A 275 3.58 -14.68 0.94
N LEU A 276 2.42 -14.97 1.50
CA LEU A 276 2.23 -16.06 2.44
C LEU A 276 2.19 -17.42 1.73
N GLY A 277 2.12 -17.51 0.40
CA GLY A 277 1.93 -18.77 -0.31
C GLY A 277 0.62 -19.47 0.07
N ALA A 278 -0.38 -18.70 0.50
CA ALA A 278 -1.70 -19.20 0.82
C ALA A 278 -2.47 -19.47 -0.48
N THR A 279 -3.15 -20.61 -0.55
CA THR A 279 -4.00 -21.00 -1.67
C THR A 279 -5.42 -20.46 -1.57
N GLY A 280 -5.77 -19.90 -0.41
CA GLY A 280 -7.05 -19.24 -0.18
C GLY A 280 -7.06 -18.50 1.14
N GLY A 281 -8.09 -17.70 1.33
CA GLY A 281 -8.34 -17.04 2.60
C GLY A 281 -9.75 -16.50 2.70
N THR A 282 -10.14 -16.11 3.90
CA THR A 282 -11.41 -15.42 4.16
C THR A 282 -11.21 -14.43 5.30
N CYS A 283 -11.68 -13.21 5.10
CA CYS A 283 -11.75 -12.20 6.15
C CYS A 283 -13.13 -12.24 6.81
N PHE A 284 -13.16 -12.32 8.13
CA PHE A 284 -14.35 -12.33 8.96
C PHE A 284 -14.38 -11.08 9.84
N MET A 285 -15.53 -10.44 9.91
CA MET A 285 -15.78 -9.29 10.79
C MET A 285 -16.73 -9.67 11.92
N LEU A 286 -16.40 -9.25 13.14
CA LEU A 286 -17.28 -9.43 14.28
C LEU A 286 -18.39 -8.38 14.24
N ALA A 287 -19.63 -8.86 14.23
CA ALA A 287 -20.85 -8.07 14.39
C ALA A 287 -21.27 -7.97 15.87
N ASP A 288 -22.10 -6.98 16.19
CA ASP A 288 -22.53 -6.66 17.56
C ASP A 288 -23.34 -7.79 18.22
N ASP A 289 -23.96 -8.67 17.41
CA ASP A 289 -24.65 -9.88 17.87
C ASP A 289 -23.70 -11.02 18.27
N GLY A 290 -22.38 -10.79 18.18
CA GLY A 290 -21.35 -11.78 18.48
C GLY A 290 -21.14 -12.82 17.37
N THR A 291 -21.62 -12.55 16.16
CA THR A 291 -21.40 -13.39 14.97
C THR A 291 -20.26 -12.86 14.11
N LEU A 292 -19.40 -13.76 13.64
CA LEU A 292 -18.37 -13.49 12.65
C LEU A 292 -18.98 -13.68 11.26
N ARG A 293 -19.01 -12.61 10.48
CA ARG A 293 -19.56 -12.59 9.13
C ARG A 293 -18.44 -12.48 8.10
N PRO A 294 -18.42 -13.32 7.05
CA PRO A 294 -17.43 -13.19 5.99
C PRO A 294 -17.67 -11.89 5.23
N VAL A 295 -16.60 -11.14 4.96
CA VAL A 295 -16.64 -9.88 4.20
C VAL A 295 -15.82 -9.92 2.92
N GLY A 296 -14.99 -10.96 2.72
CA GLY A 296 -14.22 -11.18 1.49
C GLY A 296 -13.53 -12.54 1.47
N SER A 297 -13.41 -13.15 0.29
CA SER A 297 -12.85 -14.50 0.04
C SER A 297 -12.18 -14.58 -1.33
N MET A 298 -11.07 -15.32 -1.45
CA MET A 298 -10.31 -15.47 -2.73
C MET A 298 -10.47 -16.83 -3.42
N ALA A 299 -10.94 -17.86 -2.72
CA ALA A 299 -10.96 -19.24 -3.23
C ALA A 299 -12.37 -19.88 -3.21
N GLY A 300 -13.41 -19.07 -3.05
CA GLY A 300 -14.81 -19.53 -3.04
C GLY A 300 -15.79 -18.38 -2.84
N ASP A 301 -17.02 -18.61 -3.26
CA ASP A 301 -18.13 -17.65 -3.18
C ASP A 301 -18.38 -17.22 -1.72
N THR A 302 -18.43 -15.90 -1.48
CA THR A 302 -18.68 -15.32 -0.15
C THR A 302 -20.03 -15.78 0.40
N GLU A 303 -21.01 -16.07 -0.47
CA GLU A 303 -22.33 -16.61 -0.12
C GLU A 303 -22.29 -18.06 0.39
N SER A 304 -21.27 -18.83 0.02
CA SER A 304 -21.13 -20.25 0.41
C SER A 304 -20.55 -20.41 1.83
N ARG A 305 -19.98 -19.35 2.43
CA ARG A 305 -19.45 -19.39 3.81
C ARG A 305 -20.46 -18.86 4.82
N ARG A 306 -20.84 -19.71 5.79
CA ARG A 306 -21.81 -19.35 6.83
C ARG A 306 -21.20 -18.42 7.88
N ALA A 307 -22.04 -17.53 8.42
CA ALA A 307 -21.69 -16.77 9.62
C ALA A 307 -21.46 -17.72 10.81
N ILE A 308 -20.41 -17.45 11.58
CA ILE A 308 -19.97 -18.30 12.70
C ILE A 308 -20.27 -17.58 14.00
N SER A 309 -20.99 -18.23 14.92
CA SER A 309 -21.20 -17.66 16.25
C SER A 309 -19.94 -17.90 17.11
N LEU A 310 -19.47 -16.87 17.82
CA LEU A 310 -18.39 -17.04 18.79
C LEU A 310 -18.75 -18.03 19.93
N LYS A 311 -20.05 -18.31 20.13
CA LYS A 311 -20.56 -19.17 21.21
C LYS A 311 -20.78 -20.63 20.79
N SER A 312 -20.66 -20.96 19.51
CA SER A 312 -21.02 -22.31 19.00
C SER A 312 -19.93 -23.37 19.17
N GLY A 313 -18.80 -23.04 19.82
CA GLY A 313 -17.66 -23.95 19.97
C GLY A 313 -16.85 -24.17 18.69
N ASP A 314 -17.06 -23.33 17.67
CA ASP A 314 -16.28 -23.37 16.43
C ASP A 314 -14.79 -23.09 16.72
N PRO A 315 -13.83 -23.81 16.11
CA PRO A 315 -12.41 -23.56 16.30
C PRO A 315 -12.00 -22.11 16.05
N LEU A 316 -12.63 -21.41 15.10
CA LEU A 316 -12.40 -19.99 14.83
C LEU A 316 -12.78 -19.13 16.05
N GLY A 317 -13.94 -19.37 16.65
CA GLY A 317 -14.42 -18.65 17.82
C GLY A 317 -13.61 -18.95 19.09
N ALA A 318 -13.21 -20.21 19.29
CA ALA A 318 -12.38 -20.63 20.42
C ALA A 318 -10.95 -20.05 20.34
N VAL A 319 -10.40 -19.92 19.13
CA VAL A 319 -9.10 -19.28 18.88
C VAL A 319 -9.15 -17.78 19.13
N LEU A 320 -10.21 -17.11 18.67
CA LEU A 320 -10.36 -15.67 18.84
C LEU A 320 -10.44 -15.26 20.30
N GLN A 321 -11.15 -16.02 21.14
CA GLN A 321 -11.19 -15.78 22.60
C GLN A 321 -9.82 -15.83 23.28
N ARG A 322 -8.81 -16.48 22.67
CA ARG A 322 -7.43 -16.56 23.19
C ARG A 322 -6.52 -15.41 22.70
N GLY A 323 -6.93 -14.64 21.69
CA GLY A 323 -6.25 -13.42 21.25
C GLY A 323 -4.91 -13.59 20.52
N GLY A 324 -4.55 -14.82 20.10
CA GLY A 324 -3.27 -15.11 19.45
C GLY A 324 -3.42 -15.78 18.08
N VAL A 325 -2.38 -15.72 17.25
CA VAL A 325 -2.31 -16.48 16.00
C VAL A 325 -2.29 -17.97 16.34
N VAL A 326 -3.30 -18.70 15.84
CA VAL A 326 -3.40 -20.15 16.01
C VAL A 326 -3.40 -20.83 14.66
N VAL A 327 -2.59 -21.88 14.59
CA VAL A 327 -2.50 -22.78 13.45
C VAL A 327 -3.24 -24.03 13.84
N LEU A 328 -4.20 -24.44 13.02
CA LEU A 328 -4.95 -25.66 13.23
C LEU A 328 -4.53 -26.68 12.17
N PRO A 329 -4.08 -27.89 12.56
CA PRO A 329 -4.02 -28.99 11.61
C PRO A 329 -5.44 -29.28 11.12
N SER A 330 -5.58 -29.74 9.87
CA SER A 330 -6.88 -30.03 9.29
C SER A 330 -7.68 -30.97 10.20
N ALA A 331 -8.84 -30.54 10.68
CA ALA A 331 -9.78 -31.44 11.33
C ALA A 331 -10.41 -32.36 10.28
N PRO A 332 -10.53 -33.68 10.52
CA PRO A 332 -11.30 -34.55 9.64
C PRO A 332 -12.78 -34.13 9.71
N GLY A 333 -13.37 -33.73 8.58
CA GLY A 333 -14.83 -33.59 8.45
C GLY A 333 -15.42 -32.19 8.31
N ALA A 334 -14.70 -31.19 7.78
CA ALA A 334 -15.36 -30.00 7.27
C ALA A 334 -16.16 -30.35 5.99
N PRO A 335 -17.46 -30.00 5.89
CA PRO A 335 -18.25 -30.29 4.70
C PRO A 335 -17.90 -29.26 3.64
N ASP A 336 -17.07 -29.66 2.67
CA ASP A 336 -17.44 -29.66 1.25
C ASP A 336 -16.22 -29.96 0.36
N GLY A 337 -16.41 -30.91 -0.56
CA GLY A 337 -15.72 -30.93 -1.86
C GLY A 337 -14.25 -31.35 -1.91
N GLY A 338 -13.98 -32.65 -1.76
CA GLY A 338 -12.91 -33.39 -2.45
C GLY A 338 -11.48 -32.80 -2.52
N GLY A 339 -10.60 -33.28 -1.63
CA GLY A 339 -9.16 -33.39 -1.93
C GLY A 339 -8.20 -32.75 -0.91
N GLN A 340 -7.58 -33.60 -0.08
CA GLN A 340 -6.38 -33.39 0.77
C GLN A 340 -6.45 -32.36 1.93
N PRO A 341 -5.70 -32.62 3.04
CA PRO A 341 -5.72 -31.79 4.25
C PRO A 341 -5.11 -30.40 4.00
N ALA A 342 -5.92 -29.34 4.06
CA ALA A 342 -5.46 -27.96 4.01
C ALA A 342 -5.11 -27.45 5.41
N HIS A 343 -3.86 -27.01 5.60
CA HIS A 343 -3.43 -26.37 6.84
C HIS A 343 -4.06 -24.98 6.95
N ARG A 344 -4.56 -24.63 8.14
CA ARG A 344 -5.26 -23.35 8.36
C ARG A 344 -4.50 -22.50 9.37
N ALA A 345 -4.24 -21.24 9.01
CA ALA A 345 -3.78 -20.23 9.96
C ALA A 345 -4.89 -19.22 10.21
N ILE A 346 -5.18 -18.97 11.49
CA ILE A 346 -6.15 -17.98 11.93
C ILE A 346 -5.38 -16.81 12.53
N VAL A 347 -5.59 -15.64 11.97
CA VAL A 347 -4.97 -14.38 12.37
C VAL A 347 -6.05 -13.50 12.98
N PRO A 348 -6.06 -13.28 14.30
CA PRO A 348 -7.06 -12.43 14.93
C PRO A 348 -6.77 -10.95 14.62
N LEU A 349 -7.83 -10.18 14.37
CA LEU A 349 -7.77 -8.74 14.20
C LEU A 349 -8.03 -8.09 15.55
N VAL A 350 -6.98 -7.87 16.33
CA VAL A 350 -7.08 -7.34 17.70
C VAL A 350 -6.55 -5.91 17.76
N ILE A 351 -7.32 -5.01 18.35
CA ILE A 351 -6.88 -3.66 18.68
C ILE A 351 -7.19 -3.36 20.13
N ARG A 352 -6.19 -2.93 20.91
CA ARG A 352 -6.35 -2.57 22.34
C ARG A 352 -7.07 -3.64 23.20
N GLY A 353 -6.94 -4.92 22.84
CA GLY A 353 -7.57 -6.04 23.53
C GLY A 353 -8.98 -6.40 23.03
N GLU A 354 -9.54 -5.63 22.09
CA GLU A 354 -10.81 -5.92 21.44
C GLU A 354 -10.62 -6.66 20.12
N ILE A 355 -11.42 -7.69 19.89
CA ILE A 355 -11.39 -8.49 18.66
C ILE A 355 -12.38 -7.86 17.67
N LEU A 356 -11.86 -7.32 16.58
CA LEU A 356 -12.68 -6.77 15.49
C LEU A 356 -13.10 -7.84 14.48
N GLY A 357 -12.36 -8.94 14.40
CA GLY A 357 -12.54 -9.98 13.38
C GLY A 357 -11.37 -10.95 13.32
N ALA A 358 -11.28 -11.69 12.21
CA ALA A 358 -10.19 -12.63 11.94
C ALA A 358 -9.94 -12.79 10.45
N ILE A 359 -8.70 -13.08 10.08
CA ILE A 359 -8.35 -13.58 8.75
C ILE A 359 -8.03 -15.06 8.88
N GLU A 360 -8.68 -15.86 8.05
CA GLU A 360 -8.37 -17.26 7.88
C GLU A 360 -7.58 -17.46 6.59
N LEU A 361 -6.50 -18.22 6.67
CA LEU A 361 -5.62 -18.56 5.56
C LEU A 361 -5.57 -20.07 5.37
N THR A 362 -5.62 -20.53 4.13
CA THR A 362 -5.49 -21.95 3.76
C THR A 362 -4.23 -22.19 2.94
N PHE A 363 -3.54 -23.30 3.19
CA PHE A 363 -2.32 -23.71 2.47
C PHE A 363 -2.49 -25.11 1.86
N ASP A 364 -1.84 -25.38 0.73
CA ASP A 364 -1.85 -26.64 -0.01
C ASP A 364 -0.86 -27.70 0.50
N ARG A 365 0.05 -27.32 1.40
CA ARG A 365 1.08 -28.20 1.97
C ARG A 365 1.23 -27.98 3.47
N ASP A 366 1.76 -29.01 4.15
CA ASP A 366 2.28 -28.88 5.51
C ASP A 366 3.28 -27.72 5.57
N ARG A 367 2.93 -26.70 6.35
CA ARG A 367 3.81 -25.58 6.63
C ARG A 367 3.99 -25.46 8.12
N GLU A 368 5.20 -25.77 8.58
CA GLU A 368 5.61 -25.43 9.93
C GLU A 368 5.59 -23.90 10.07
N VAL A 369 4.78 -23.41 10.99
CA VAL A 369 4.75 -22.00 11.33
C VAL A 369 5.85 -21.76 12.34
N ASP A 370 7.02 -21.42 11.81
CA ASP A 370 8.15 -20.96 12.60
C ASP A 370 7.84 -19.63 13.32
N VAL A 371 8.75 -19.22 14.20
CA VAL A 371 8.62 -17.99 15.00
C VAL A 371 8.51 -16.75 14.11
N GLU A 372 9.15 -16.75 12.95
CA GLU A 372 9.20 -15.64 12.01
C GLU A 372 7.85 -15.44 11.31
N LEU A 373 7.27 -16.52 10.79
CA LEU A 373 5.96 -16.52 10.16
C LEU A 373 4.86 -16.15 11.15
N ARG A 374 4.93 -16.65 12.39
CA ARG A 374 3.97 -16.27 13.44
C ARG A 374 4.03 -14.79 13.77
N SER A 375 5.24 -14.23 13.87
CA SER A 375 5.45 -12.80 14.13
C SER A 375 4.93 -11.95 12.98
N PHE A 376 5.16 -12.38 11.74
CA PHE A 376 4.64 -11.72 10.55
C PHE A 376 3.10 -11.72 10.51
N LEU A 377 2.47 -12.87 10.72
CA LEU A 377 1.01 -12.98 10.75
C LEU A 377 0.40 -12.11 11.86
N SER A 378 1.04 -12.05 13.03
CA SER A 378 0.58 -11.17 14.12
C SER A 378 0.70 -9.69 13.77
N ALA A 379 1.78 -9.29 13.10
CA ALA A 379 1.97 -7.92 12.62
C ALA A 379 0.93 -7.55 11.56
N LEU A 380 0.66 -8.47 10.62
CA LEU A 380 -0.39 -8.32 9.62
C LEU A 380 -1.77 -8.15 10.27
N GLY A 381 -2.12 -9.01 11.23
CA GLY A 381 -3.38 -8.92 11.97
C GLY A 381 -3.55 -7.59 12.69
N THR A 382 -2.47 -7.07 13.27
CA THR A 382 -2.46 -5.76 13.94
C THR A 382 -2.70 -4.62 12.96
N GLN A 383 -2.00 -4.60 11.81
CA GLN A 383 -2.19 -3.57 10.78
C GLN A 383 -3.59 -3.61 10.17
N CYS A 384 -4.12 -4.81 9.94
CA CYS A 384 -5.48 -4.99 9.44
C CYS A 384 -6.51 -4.50 10.47
N ALA A 385 -6.32 -4.81 11.76
CA ALA A 385 -7.18 -4.31 12.83
C ALA A 385 -7.19 -2.78 12.90
N GLN A 386 -6.03 -2.13 12.77
CA GLN A 386 -5.92 -0.67 12.70
C GLN A 386 -6.65 -0.08 11.50
N ALA A 387 -6.50 -0.69 10.31
CA ALA A 387 -7.17 -0.23 9.10
C ALA A 387 -8.71 -0.36 9.22
N VAL A 388 -9.19 -1.49 9.77
CA VAL A 388 -10.61 -1.71 10.05
C VAL A 388 -11.15 -0.72 11.07
N GLU A 389 -10.47 -0.50 12.20
CA GLU A 389 -10.91 0.46 13.23
C GLU A 389 -11.03 1.86 12.63
N ARG A 390 -10.02 2.27 11.87
CA ARG A 390 -10.02 3.56 11.16
C ARG A 390 -11.20 3.67 10.20
N ALA A 391 -11.45 2.65 9.38
CA ALA A 391 -12.58 2.62 8.45
C ALA A 391 -13.94 2.70 9.17
N ARG A 392 -14.11 1.96 10.29
CA ARG A 392 -15.32 2.03 11.13
C ARG A 392 -15.54 3.43 11.70
N LEU A 393 -14.50 4.05 12.25
CA LEU A 393 -14.58 5.40 12.82
C LEU A 393 -14.92 6.46 11.76
N TYR A 394 -14.35 6.36 10.56
CA TYR A 394 -14.72 7.26 9.45
C TYR A 394 -16.17 7.05 9.01
N GLY A 395 -16.60 5.79 8.83
CA GLY A 395 -17.98 5.49 8.47
C GLY A 395 -19.00 5.97 9.51
N GLN A 396 -18.66 5.85 10.79
CA GLN A 396 -19.51 6.33 11.88
C GLN A 396 -19.61 7.86 11.91
N ARG A 397 -18.48 8.58 11.77
CA ARG A 397 -18.49 10.05 11.64
C ARG A 397 -19.28 10.52 10.42
N ALA A 398 -19.16 9.85 9.29
CA ALA A 398 -19.94 10.17 8.09
C ALA A 398 -21.44 9.96 8.32
N LYS A 399 -21.83 8.88 9.01
CA LYS A 399 -23.23 8.59 9.34
C LYS A 399 -23.80 9.59 10.35
N GLU A 400 -23.05 9.96 11.38
CA GLU A 400 -23.44 10.97 12.37
C GLU A 400 -23.62 12.34 11.72
N ALA A 401 -22.68 12.74 10.86
CA ALA A 401 -22.80 13.97 10.07
C ALA A 401 -24.03 13.93 9.14
N HIS A 402 -24.32 12.79 8.51
CA HIS A 402 -25.47 12.64 7.62
C HIS A 402 -26.82 12.70 8.34
N VAL A 403 -26.93 12.09 9.53
CA VAL A 403 -28.17 12.14 10.34
C VAL A 403 -28.41 13.57 10.85
N LEU A 404 -27.35 14.26 11.29
CA LEU A 404 -27.44 15.67 11.65
C LEU A 404 -27.84 16.52 10.44
N GLN A 405 -27.19 16.34 9.29
CA GLN A 405 -27.55 17.00 8.02
C GLN A 405 -29.02 16.83 7.65
N ALA A 406 -29.53 15.60 7.65
CA ALA A 406 -30.92 15.32 7.27
C ALA A 406 -31.94 15.98 8.21
N SER A 407 -31.61 16.13 9.49
CA SER A 407 -32.46 16.84 10.47
C SER A 407 -32.44 18.37 10.31
N LEU A 408 -31.43 18.89 9.62
CA LEU A 408 -31.20 20.32 9.38
C LEU A 408 -31.71 20.75 8.00
N MET A 409 -32.06 19.81 7.12
CA MET A 409 -32.69 20.11 5.84
C MET A 409 -34.05 20.79 6.01
N PRO A 410 -34.43 21.69 5.10
CA PRO A 410 -35.77 22.25 5.07
C PRO A 410 -36.85 21.15 5.08
N PRO A 411 -37.97 21.35 5.80
CA PRO A 411 -38.97 20.32 6.00
C PRO A 411 -39.77 20.10 4.71
N ALA A 412 -40.45 18.95 4.61
CA ALA A 412 -41.50 18.79 3.62
C ALA A 412 -42.57 19.87 3.79
N LEU A 413 -42.96 20.52 2.69
CA LEU A 413 -43.93 21.60 2.70
C LEU A 413 -45.35 21.08 3.05
N PRO A 414 -46.08 21.76 3.95
CA PRO A 414 -47.46 21.40 4.24
C PRO A 414 -48.39 21.77 3.07
N SER A 415 -49.51 21.05 2.97
CA SER A 415 -50.65 21.49 2.17
C SER A 415 -51.41 22.58 2.94
N ILE A 416 -51.56 23.76 2.33
CA ILE A 416 -52.28 24.90 2.93
C ILE A 416 -53.49 25.24 2.05
N PRO A 417 -54.71 25.28 2.62
CA PRO A 417 -55.89 25.71 1.87
C PRO A 417 -55.72 27.11 1.28
N GLY A 418 -55.99 27.26 -0.02
CA GLY A 418 -55.89 28.53 -0.74
C GLY A 418 -54.47 28.91 -1.17
N LEU A 419 -53.47 28.04 -0.98
CA LEU A 419 -52.11 28.25 -1.43
C LEU A 419 -51.56 27.07 -2.23
N ASP A 420 -50.93 27.36 -3.37
CA ASP A 420 -50.03 26.44 -4.06
C ASP A 420 -48.59 26.81 -3.69
N ILE A 421 -47.80 25.83 -3.24
CA ILE A 421 -46.47 26.07 -2.68
C ILE A 421 -45.48 25.09 -3.29
N ALA A 422 -44.31 25.57 -3.67
CA ALA A 422 -43.15 24.74 -3.98
C ALA A 422 -41.89 25.42 -3.46
N ALA A 423 -40.85 24.62 -3.24
CA ALA A 423 -39.56 25.10 -2.82
C ALA A 423 -38.45 24.43 -3.64
N GLY A 424 -37.37 25.20 -3.83
CA GLY A 424 -36.12 24.74 -4.40
C GLY A 424 -35.01 24.87 -3.38
N TYR A 425 -34.12 23.91 -3.29
CA TYR A 425 -32.96 23.98 -2.41
C TYR A 425 -31.75 23.31 -3.06
N ARG A 426 -30.64 24.03 -3.12
CA ARG A 426 -29.39 23.55 -3.67
C ARG A 426 -28.23 23.90 -2.74
N PRO A 427 -27.67 22.91 -2.03
CA PRO A 427 -26.49 23.16 -1.21
C PRO A 427 -25.27 23.45 -2.10
N PHE A 428 -24.28 24.12 -1.53
CA PHE A 428 -22.98 24.36 -2.12
C PHE A 428 -22.25 23.04 -2.44
N GLY A 429 -21.53 23.00 -3.57
CA GLY A 429 -20.69 21.88 -3.98
C GLY A 429 -21.46 20.69 -4.59
N ASP A 430 -20.99 19.47 -4.34
CA ASP A 430 -21.52 18.21 -4.88
C ASP A 430 -22.67 17.61 -4.05
N GLY A 431 -23.35 18.44 -3.24
CA GLY A 431 -24.47 18.01 -2.40
C GLY A 431 -24.06 17.38 -1.07
N THR A 432 -22.77 17.43 -0.71
CA THR A 432 -22.22 16.82 0.51
C THR A 432 -22.03 17.82 1.66
N GLY A 433 -22.09 19.12 1.37
CA GLY A 433 -21.93 20.20 2.35
C GLY A 433 -23.19 20.47 3.19
N ILE A 434 -22.99 21.00 4.40
CA ILE A 434 -24.09 21.54 5.21
C ILE A 434 -24.18 23.03 4.95
N GLY A 435 -25.31 23.45 4.38
CA GLY A 435 -25.54 24.84 4.01
C GLY A 435 -26.12 25.70 5.13
N GLY A 436 -25.95 27.03 4.98
CA GLY A 436 -26.50 28.05 5.88
C GLY A 436 -27.98 28.33 5.65
N ASP A 437 -28.40 28.22 4.38
CA ASP A 437 -29.76 28.46 3.90
C ASP A 437 -30.82 27.52 4.48
N PHE A 438 -31.99 28.09 4.82
CA PHE A 438 -33.15 27.35 5.27
C PHE A 438 -34.49 28.01 4.91
N TYR A 439 -35.55 27.21 4.93
CA TYR A 439 -36.93 27.68 4.96
C TYR A 439 -37.80 26.82 5.89
N ASP A 440 -38.91 27.37 6.36
CA ASP A 440 -39.96 26.63 7.08
C ASP A 440 -41.33 27.25 6.80
N LEU A 441 -42.36 26.41 6.82
CA LEU A 441 -43.75 26.80 6.66
C LEU A 441 -44.60 25.99 7.65
N TYR A 442 -45.23 26.67 8.60
CA TYR A 442 -45.82 26.02 9.78
C TYR A 442 -47.14 26.66 10.21
N ALA A 443 -48.06 25.84 10.72
CA ALA A 443 -49.36 26.30 11.20
C ALA A 443 -49.23 27.07 12.52
N LEU A 444 -49.90 28.22 12.62
CA LEU A 444 -50.00 29.05 13.82
C LEU A 444 -51.38 28.94 14.52
N GLY A 445 -52.28 28.15 13.95
CA GLY A 445 -53.67 28.01 14.41
C GLY A 445 -54.61 29.07 13.81
N SER A 446 -55.91 28.78 13.88
CA SER A 446 -56.99 29.66 13.36
C SER A 446 -56.82 30.06 11.88
N GLY A 447 -56.31 29.14 11.05
CA GLY A 447 -56.06 29.39 9.64
C GLY A 447 -54.83 30.24 9.31
N ARG A 448 -54.05 30.67 10.32
CA ARG A 448 -52.81 31.42 10.14
C ARG A 448 -51.62 30.50 9.95
N TRP A 449 -50.66 30.92 9.15
CA TRP A 449 -49.45 30.19 8.81
C TRP A 449 -48.23 31.10 8.92
N GLY A 450 -47.15 30.60 9.53
CA GLY A 450 -45.86 31.28 9.56
C GLY A 450 -45.00 30.78 8.40
N VAL A 451 -44.35 31.70 7.71
CA VAL A 451 -43.31 31.43 6.70
C VAL A 451 -41.99 32.02 7.18
N VAL A 452 -40.89 31.30 6.99
CA VAL A 452 -39.55 31.82 7.22
C VAL A 452 -38.61 31.33 6.12
N VAL A 453 -37.75 32.22 5.65
CA VAL A 453 -36.62 31.92 4.77
C VAL A 453 -35.43 32.70 5.29
N GLY A 454 -34.26 32.09 5.36
CA GLY A 454 -33.06 32.79 5.81
C GLY A 454 -31.77 32.07 5.45
N ASP A 455 -30.68 32.79 5.62
CA ASP A 455 -29.32 32.33 5.44
C ASP A 455 -28.49 32.72 6.67
N VAL A 456 -27.61 31.82 7.10
CA VAL A 456 -26.68 32.03 8.20
C VAL A 456 -25.27 32.16 7.64
N SER A 457 -24.60 33.24 8.04
CA SER A 457 -23.21 33.47 7.66
C SER A 457 -22.27 32.30 7.97
N GLY A 458 -21.51 31.90 6.96
CA GLY A 458 -20.51 30.83 7.01
C GLY A 458 -21.07 29.44 6.69
N ARG A 459 -20.25 28.39 6.88
CA ARG A 459 -20.55 27.05 6.35
C ARG A 459 -20.22 25.95 7.37
N GLY A 460 -20.77 24.75 7.16
CA GLY A 460 -20.45 23.56 7.95
C GLY A 460 -21.28 23.40 9.22
N ILE A 461 -20.83 22.52 10.13
CA ILE A 461 -21.62 22.05 11.28
C ILE A 461 -22.08 23.19 12.21
N GLU A 462 -21.24 24.20 12.44
CA GLU A 462 -21.59 25.35 13.28
C GLU A 462 -22.64 26.27 12.65
N ALA A 463 -22.54 26.51 11.33
CA ALA A 463 -23.56 27.27 10.60
C ALA A 463 -24.90 26.53 10.67
N ALA A 464 -24.87 25.21 10.49
CA ALA A 464 -26.05 24.36 10.55
C ALA A 464 -26.72 24.34 11.94
N ALA A 465 -25.93 24.36 13.03
CA ALA A 465 -26.46 24.49 14.38
C ALA A 465 -27.17 25.84 14.57
N THR A 466 -26.59 26.91 14.04
CA THR A 466 -27.17 28.26 14.06
C THR A 466 -28.44 28.34 13.19
N THR A 467 -28.47 27.67 12.04
CA THR A 467 -29.65 27.52 11.19
C THR A 467 -30.81 26.85 11.94
N ALA A 468 -30.56 25.76 12.67
CA ALA A 468 -31.57 25.14 13.53
C ALA A 468 -32.06 26.08 14.63
N LEU A 469 -31.14 26.76 15.31
CA LEU A 469 -31.48 27.74 16.34
C LEU A 469 -32.39 28.83 15.76
N ALA A 470 -32.02 29.42 14.62
CA ALA A 470 -32.76 30.49 13.97
C ALA A 470 -34.18 30.05 13.58
N ARG A 471 -34.27 28.91 12.90
CA ARG A 471 -35.53 28.35 12.42
C ARG A 471 -36.49 28.00 13.55
N TYR A 472 -36.05 27.23 14.55
CA TYR A 472 -36.94 26.77 15.62
C TYR A 472 -37.26 27.87 16.63
N THR A 473 -36.36 28.83 16.87
CA THR A 473 -36.65 30.01 17.71
C THR A 473 -37.71 30.88 17.06
N THR A 474 -37.58 31.16 15.76
CA THR A 474 -38.57 31.92 14.99
C THR A 474 -39.94 31.24 15.06
N ARG A 475 -39.98 29.93 14.81
CA ARG A 475 -41.21 29.14 14.88
C ARG A 475 -41.84 29.14 16.27
N ALA A 476 -41.06 28.91 17.32
CA ALA A 476 -41.54 28.89 18.70
C ALA A 476 -42.10 30.25 19.12
N ALA A 477 -41.39 31.35 18.81
CA ALA A 477 -41.84 32.70 19.12
C ALA A 477 -43.12 33.08 18.35
N ALA A 478 -43.24 32.68 17.08
CA ALA A 478 -44.44 32.93 16.27
C ALA A 478 -45.67 32.15 16.77
N LEU A 479 -45.48 30.92 17.27
CA LEU A 479 -46.57 30.11 17.87
C LEU A 479 -47.23 30.77 19.09
N LEU A 480 -46.54 31.71 19.75
CA LEU A 480 -47.10 32.51 20.85
C LEU A 480 -48.00 33.66 20.37
N GLY A 481 -48.20 33.81 19.06
CA GLY A 481 -49.00 34.90 18.47
C GLY A 481 -48.26 36.23 18.38
N THR A 482 -46.92 36.19 18.50
CA THR A 482 -46.03 37.35 18.40
C THR A 482 -46.00 37.90 16.97
N ALA A 483 -45.94 39.22 16.82
CA ALA A 483 -45.89 39.89 15.52
C ALA A 483 -44.52 39.62 14.81
N PRO A 484 -44.46 39.57 13.46
CA PRO A 484 -43.25 39.17 12.74
C PRO A 484 -41.97 39.95 13.10
N ALA A 485 -42.06 41.28 13.30
CA ALA A 485 -40.88 42.05 13.68
C ALA A 485 -40.39 41.69 15.09
N ASP A 486 -41.31 41.46 16.03
CA ASP A 486 -40.99 41.08 17.41
C ASP A 486 -40.43 39.66 17.50
N VAL A 487 -40.87 38.75 16.64
CA VAL A 487 -40.28 37.41 16.49
C VAL A 487 -38.81 37.51 16.11
N LEU A 488 -38.47 38.36 15.14
CA LEU A 488 -37.08 38.58 14.73
C LEU A 488 -36.27 39.30 15.83
N GLN A 489 -36.87 40.17 16.63
CA GLN A 489 -36.22 40.75 17.82
C GLN A 489 -35.91 39.69 18.91
N ILE A 490 -36.81 38.72 19.11
CA ILE A 490 -36.57 37.59 20.01
C ILE A 490 -35.39 36.76 19.49
N LEU A 491 -35.41 36.42 18.19
CA LEU A 491 -34.31 35.69 17.57
C LEU A 491 -32.97 36.42 17.73
N ASN A 492 -32.94 37.74 17.52
CA ASN A 492 -31.74 38.56 17.68
C ASN A 492 -31.10 38.40 19.06
N ARG A 493 -31.91 38.48 20.12
CA ARG A 493 -31.44 38.33 21.50
C ARG A 493 -30.89 36.93 21.77
N VAL A 494 -31.57 35.90 21.26
CA VAL A 494 -31.12 34.51 21.41
C VAL A 494 -29.77 34.29 20.71
N MET A 495 -29.64 34.72 19.46
CA MET A 495 -28.39 34.59 18.70
C MET A 495 -27.22 35.31 19.37
N LEU A 496 -27.43 36.54 19.87
CA LEU A 496 -26.40 37.29 20.60
C LEU A 496 -26.00 36.64 21.94
N SER A 497 -26.90 35.88 22.56
CA SER A 497 -26.65 35.25 23.87
C SER A 497 -25.95 33.88 23.78
N GLU A 498 -26.20 33.11 22.73
CA GLU A 498 -25.71 31.73 22.59
C GLU A 498 -24.23 31.64 22.12
N ALA A 499 -23.61 32.77 21.75
CA ALA A 499 -22.18 32.87 21.37
C ALA A 499 -21.70 31.80 20.36
N LEU A 500 -22.54 31.43 19.38
CA LEU A 500 -22.25 30.44 18.33
C LEU A 500 -21.36 31.02 17.20
N GLY A 501 -20.25 31.65 17.59
CA GLY A 501 -19.39 32.44 16.70
C GLY A 501 -19.98 33.82 16.40
N GLU A 502 -19.17 34.73 15.84
CA GLU A 502 -19.62 36.06 15.36
C GLU A 502 -20.51 35.93 14.11
N ARG A 503 -21.55 35.09 14.17
CA ARG A 503 -22.44 34.75 13.06
C ARG A 503 -23.71 35.59 13.16
N PHE A 504 -24.12 36.10 12.00
CA PHE A 504 -25.42 36.71 11.79
C PHE A 504 -26.24 35.90 10.79
N CYS A 505 -27.54 36.18 10.76
CA CYS A 505 -28.52 35.56 9.87
C CYS A 505 -29.28 36.64 9.10
N THR A 506 -29.34 36.50 7.78
CA THR A 506 -30.31 37.23 6.96
C THR A 506 -31.61 36.42 6.96
N ILE A 507 -32.74 37.03 7.28
CA ILE A 507 -34.00 36.30 7.47
C ILE A 507 -35.23 37.11 7.05
N ALA A 508 -36.13 36.48 6.31
CA ALA A 508 -37.49 36.94 6.09
C ALA A 508 -38.43 36.08 6.93
N HIS A 509 -39.28 36.74 7.73
CA HIS A 509 -40.35 36.08 8.47
C HIS A 509 -41.68 36.73 8.14
N GLY A 510 -42.69 35.92 7.86
CA GLY A 510 -44.03 36.40 7.56
C GLY A 510 -45.12 35.54 8.17
N VAL A 511 -46.30 36.13 8.32
CA VAL A 511 -47.52 35.44 8.73
C VAL A 511 -48.56 35.64 7.65
N LEU A 512 -49.13 34.53 7.17
CA LEU A 512 -50.15 34.47 6.13
C LEU A 512 -51.48 34.05 6.74
N TRP A 513 -52.58 34.63 6.28
CA TRP A 513 -53.93 34.17 6.62
C TRP A 513 -54.92 34.42 5.49
N PRO A 514 -55.98 33.58 5.37
CA PRO A 514 -57.02 33.76 4.37
C PRO A 514 -57.71 35.12 4.50
N SER A 515 -57.98 35.75 3.37
CA SER A 515 -58.73 36.99 3.22
C SER A 515 -59.86 36.81 2.20
N ALA A 516 -60.76 37.80 2.07
CA ALA A 516 -61.89 37.70 1.15
C ALA A 516 -61.46 37.57 -0.32
N ASP A 517 -60.37 38.24 -0.71
CA ASP A 517 -59.88 38.33 -2.09
C ASP A 517 -58.59 37.53 -2.33
N GLY A 518 -58.19 36.68 -1.38
CA GLY A 518 -56.95 35.89 -1.46
C GLY A 518 -56.33 35.64 -0.08
N VAL A 519 -55.08 36.04 0.11
CA VAL A 519 -54.29 35.78 1.33
C VAL A 519 -53.61 37.07 1.78
N ASP A 520 -53.86 37.51 3.00
CA ASP A 520 -53.15 38.62 3.62
C ASP A 520 -51.84 38.13 4.22
N VAL A 521 -50.81 38.96 4.11
CA VAL A 521 -49.45 38.66 4.56
C VAL A 521 -48.89 39.87 5.31
N THR A 522 -48.40 39.63 6.53
CA THR A 522 -47.50 40.56 7.23
C THR A 522 -46.09 40.01 7.16
N LEU A 523 -45.14 40.81 6.69
CA LEU A 523 -43.76 40.44 6.44
C LEU A 523 -42.81 41.34 7.23
N SER A 524 -41.77 40.76 7.83
CA SER A 524 -40.61 41.49 8.38
C SER A 524 -39.33 40.89 7.82
N LEU A 525 -38.40 41.77 7.42
CA LEU A 525 -37.09 41.39 6.87
C LEU A 525 -35.98 41.84 7.81
N GLY A 526 -35.09 40.91 8.18
CA GLY A 526 -33.84 41.19 8.89
C GLY A 526 -32.66 40.89 7.97
N GLY A 527 -32.19 41.89 7.22
CA GLY A 527 -31.05 41.75 6.28
C GLY A 527 -31.30 40.92 5.03
N HIS A 528 -32.43 40.20 4.95
CA HIS A 528 -32.76 39.34 3.81
C HIS A 528 -33.08 40.14 2.55
N PRO A 529 -32.75 39.62 1.35
CA PRO A 529 -33.24 40.15 0.09
C PRO A 529 -34.76 40.30 0.09
N ARG A 530 -35.27 41.31 -0.62
CA ARG A 530 -36.71 41.56 -0.68
C ARG A 530 -37.38 40.48 -1.53
N PRO A 531 -38.43 39.81 -1.03
CA PRO A 531 -39.18 38.85 -1.84
C PRO A 531 -39.74 39.48 -3.11
N LEU A 532 -39.90 38.68 -4.17
CA LEU A 532 -40.50 39.13 -5.43
C LEU A 532 -41.99 38.82 -5.45
N LEU A 533 -42.81 39.81 -5.83
CA LEU A 533 -44.23 39.66 -6.05
C LEU A 533 -44.56 39.81 -7.53
N LEU A 534 -45.22 38.81 -8.09
CA LEU A 534 -45.87 38.86 -9.40
C LEU A 534 -47.36 39.18 -9.20
N ASP A 535 -47.78 40.38 -9.60
CA ASP A 535 -49.19 40.75 -9.73
C ASP A 535 -49.74 40.10 -10.99
N ARG A 536 -50.61 39.10 -10.81
CA ARG A 536 -51.11 38.27 -11.91
C ARG A 536 -52.05 39.01 -12.84
N ARG A 537 -52.69 40.08 -12.36
CA ARG A 537 -53.62 40.90 -13.14
C ARG A 537 -52.88 41.85 -14.07
N THR A 538 -51.77 42.42 -13.62
CA THR A 538 -50.95 43.34 -14.43
C THR A 538 -49.84 42.64 -15.19
N GLY A 539 -49.46 41.42 -14.77
CA GLY A 539 -48.28 40.72 -15.27
C GLY A 539 -46.95 41.35 -14.82
N SER A 540 -47.00 42.30 -13.87
CA SER A 540 -45.81 42.98 -13.37
C SER A 540 -45.19 42.19 -12.22
N ALA A 541 -43.86 42.09 -12.21
CA ALA A 541 -43.09 41.51 -11.11
C ALA A 541 -42.16 42.58 -10.51
N TYR A 542 -42.14 42.69 -9.17
CA TYR A 542 -41.38 43.69 -8.41
C TYR A 542 -41.07 43.19 -6.98
N GLU A 543 -40.08 43.82 -6.33
CA GLU A 543 -39.69 43.50 -4.95
C GLU A 543 -40.69 44.07 -3.92
N VAL A 544 -40.93 43.33 -2.83
CA VAL A 544 -41.82 43.72 -1.73
C VAL A 544 -41.14 43.61 -0.36
N GLY A 545 -41.67 44.33 0.63
CA GLY A 545 -41.11 44.37 1.98
C GLY A 545 -40.17 45.56 2.21
N THR A 546 -39.94 45.85 3.49
CA THR A 546 -39.05 46.93 3.93
C THR A 546 -37.72 46.32 4.41
N PRO A 547 -36.56 46.70 3.85
CA PRO A 547 -35.27 46.20 4.32
C PRO A 547 -35.06 46.50 5.81
N GLY A 548 -34.46 45.54 6.52
CA GLY A 548 -34.08 45.67 7.93
C GLY A 548 -32.65 45.19 8.17
N THR A 549 -32.20 45.26 9.42
CA THR A 549 -30.85 44.84 9.82
C THR A 549 -30.77 43.32 9.98
N ALA A 550 -29.67 42.70 9.53
CA ALA A 550 -29.43 41.27 9.75
C ALA A 550 -29.46 40.91 11.25
N VAL A 551 -30.04 39.76 11.56
CA VAL A 551 -30.27 39.30 12.92
C VAL A 551 -29.00 38.66 13.48
N GLY A 552 -28.67 38.93 14.74
CA GLY A 552 -27.42 38.52 15.38
C GLY A 552 -26.23 39.42 15.06
N LEU A 553 -26.37 40.41 14.18
CA LEU A 553 -25.29 41.32 13.79
C LEU A 553 -25.07 42.46 14.78
N VAL A 554 -26.16 43.03 15.32
CA VAL A 554 -26.12 44.15 16.27
C VAL A 554 -27.13 43.95 17.40
N PRO A 555 -26.90 44.52 18.60
CA PRO A 555 -27.82 44.41 19.73
C PRO A 555 -29.25 44.89 19.43
N ASP A 556 -29.39 46.01 18.71
CA ASP A 556 -30.66 46.66 18.43
C ASP A 556 -30.90 46.75 16.90
N PRO A 557 -31.39 45.68 16.24
CA PRO A 557 -31.62 45.68 14.80
C PRO A 557 -32.85 46.50 14.43
N VAL A 558 -32.79 47.19 13.29
CA VAL A 558 -33.95 47.87 12.71
C VAL A 558 -34.80 46.85 11.96
N LEU A 559 -35.99 46.58 12.49
CA LEU A 559 -36.94 45.62 11.93
C LEU A 559 -38.31 46.31 11.76
N ARG A 560 -38.98 46.07 10.62
CA ARG A 560 -40.24 46.73 10.26
C ARG A 560 -41.19 45.76 9.59
N GLU A 561 -42.48 45.94 9.87
CA GLU A 561 -43.53 45.15 9.25
C GLU A 561 -44.03 45.81 7.96
N THR A 562 -44.28 44.98 6.96
CA THR A 562 -44.91 45.36 5.70
C THR A 562 -46.13 44.48 5.49
N ASN A 563 -47.28 45.09 5.30
CA ASN A 563 -48.53 44.38 5.02
C ASN A 563 -48.80 44.37 3.51
N LEU A 564 -49.16 43.22 2.98
CA LEU A 564 -49.55 43.05 1.58
C LEU A 564 -50.65 41.99 1.46
N THR A 565 -51.45 42.08 0.40
CA THR A 565 -52.51 41.10 0.09
C THR A 565 -52.17 40.43 -1.22
N LEU A 566 -51.97 39.11 -1.19
CA LEU A 566 -51.83 38.26 -2.36
C LEU A 566 -53.22 37.95 -2.89
N ARG A 567 -53.57 38.48 -4.06
CA ARG A 567 -54.84 38.17 -4.71
C ARG A 567 -54.75 36.82 -5.41
N SER A 568 -55.91 36.27 -5.76
CA SER A 568 -56.00 35.07 -6.59
C SER A 568 -55.05 35.11 -7.80
N GLY A 569 -54.11 34.16 -7.84
CA GLY A 569 -53.12 33.96 -8.89
C GLY A 569 -51.81 34.71 -8.69
N ASP A 570 -51.72 35.64 -7.74
CA ASP A 570 -50.48 36.34 -7.43
C ASP A 570 -49.44 35.35 -6.88
N VAL A 571 -48.16 35.61 -7.19
CA VAL A 571 -47.04 34.74 -6.79
C VAL A 571 -46.04 35.54 -5.97
N LEU A 572 -45.77 35.07 -4.76
CA LEU A 572 -44.73 35.59 -3.87
C LEU A 572 -43.55 34.61 -3.85
N VAL A 573 -42.34 35.11 -4.11
CA VAL A 573 -41.11 34.31 -4.16
C VAL A 573 -40.11 34.85 -3.15
N PHE A 574 -39.76 34.01 -2.19
CA PHE A 574 -38.62 34.21 -1.30
C PHE A 574 -37.40 33.51 -1.88
N PHE A 575 -36.23 34.11 -1.73
CA PHE A 575 -34.97 33.58 -2.24
C PHE A 575 -33.81 34.02 -1.36
N THR A 576 -32.79 33.18 -1.23
CA THR A 576 -31.52 33.55 -0.59
C THR A 576 -30.56 34.17 -1.59
N ASP A 577 -29.49 34.78 -1.09
CA ASP A 577 -28.49 35.48 -1.91
C ASP A 577 -27.81 34.57 -2.94
N GLY A 578 -27.59 33.29 -2.66
CA GLY A 578 -27.05 32.34 -3.64
C GLY A 578 -27.92 32.14 -4.89
N CYS A 579 -29.16 32.65 -4.90
CA CYS A 579 -30.00 32.71 -6.12
C CYS A 579 -29.69 33.90 -7.04
N VAL A 580 -29.04 34.95 -6.53
CA VAL A 580 -28.86 36.24 -7.22
C VAL A 580 -27.40 36.74 -7.21
N ASP A 581 -26.55 36.16 -6.37
CA ASP A 581 -25.14 36.50 -6.23
C ASP A 581 -24.27 35.74 -7.23
N PHE A 582 -24.01 36.40 -8.36
CA PHE A 582 -23.21 35.85 -9.46
C PHE A 582 -21.73 36.19 -9.29
N HIS A 583 -20.88 35.17 -9.30
CA HIS A 583 -19.43 35.34 -9.15
C HIS A 583 -18.77 35.58 -10.52
N THR A 584 -18.25 36.78 -10.74
CA THR A 584 -17.58 37.20 -11.98
C THR A 584 -16.09 37.51 -11.74
N GLU A 585 -15.30 37.71 -12.79
CA GLU A 585 -13.88 38.09 -12.68
C GLU A 585 -13.67 39.41 -11.89
N GLY A 586 -14.70 40.26 -11.80
CA GLY A 586 -14.68 41.52 -11.04
C GLY A 586 -15.18 41.43 -9.59
N GLY A 587 -15.55 40.23 -9.12
CA GLY A 587 -16.18 40.00 -7.82
C GLY A 587 -17.63 39.50 -7.93
N THR A 588 -18.31 39.47 -6.79
CA THR A 588 -19.72 39.06 -6.69
C THR A 588 -20.64 40.24 -7.02
N THR A 589 -21.58 40.01 -7.94
CA THR A 589 -22.63 40.97 -8.28
C THR A 589 -23.98 40.34 -8.00
N SER A 590 -24.80 41.01 -7.18
CA SER A 590 -26.19 40.62 -6.92
C SER A 590 -27.10 41.18 -8.03
N ASP A 591 -27.89 40.32 -8.68
CA ASP A 591 -28.84 40.73 -9.72
C ASP A 591 -30.12 39.87 -9.72
N GLU A 592 -31.23 40.45 -9.25
CA GLU A 592 -32.54 39.80 -9.21
C GLU A 592 -33.26 39.79 -10.58
N SER A 593 -32.73 40.48 -11.61
CA SER A 593 -33.40 40.64 -12.91
C SER A 593 -33.69 39.31 -13.59
N VAL A 594 -32.80 38.33 -13.43
CA VAL A 594 -32.97 36.96 -13.93
C VAL A 594 -34.25 36.33 -13.38
N LEU A 595 -34.48 36.44 -12.07
CA LEU A 595 -35.67 35.89 -11.43
C LEU A 595 -36.94 36.65 -11.85
N LEU A 596 -36.87 37.99 -11.90
CA LEU A 596 -37.99 38.83 -12.34
C LEU A 596 -38.43 38.50 -13.77
N ASP A 597 -37.49 38.24 -14.67
CA ASP A 597 -37.79 37.89 -16.06
C ASP A 597 -38.41 36.50 -16.19
N VAL A 598 -37.93 35.52 -15.41
CA VAL A 598 -38.56 34.19 -15.32
C VAL A 598 -39.99 34.30 -14.80
N LEU A 599 -40.22 35.07 -13.73
CA LEU A 599 -41.57 35.27 -13.18
C LEU A 599 -42.54 35.85 -14.19
N ARG A 600 -42.11 36.84 -14.98
CA ARG A 600 -42.95 37.46 -16.02
C ARG A 600 -43.23 36.49 -17.17
N ARG A 601 -42.21 35.75 -17.62
CA ARG A 601 -42.30 34.87 -18.79
C ARG A 601 -43.13 33.62 -18.53
N TYR A 602 -43.06 33.07 -17.31
CA TYR A 602 -43.66 31.80 -16.94
C TYR A 602 -44.82 31.96 -15.93
N ALA A 603 -45.41 33.16 -15.84
CA ALA A 603 -46.52 33.51 -14.96
C ALA A 603 -47.75 32.57 -15.02
N GLY A 604 -47.94 31.85 -16.13
CA GLY A 604 -49.06 30.93 -16.34
C GLY A 604 -48.80 29.48 -15.94
N GLU A 605 -47.56 29.11 -15.64
CA GLU A 605 -47.20 27.71 -15.33
C GLU A 605 -47.60 27.31 -13.90
N SER A 606 -47.61 26.01 -13.60
CA SER A 606 -47.80 25.54 -12.22
C SER A 606 -46.68 26.05 -11.30
N VAL A 607 -46.94 26.13 -9.99
CA VAL A 607 -45.92 26.59 -9.02
C VAL A 607 -44.68 25.69 -9.02
N GLY A 608 -44.84 24.38 -9.21
CA GLY A 608 -43.72 23.44 -9.31
C GLY A 608 -42.85 23.67 -10.55
N GLU A 609 -43.47 23.83 -11.73
CA GLU A 609 -42.72 24.11 -12.96
C GLU A 609 -42.06 25.50 -12.91
N LEU A 610 -42.77 26.51 -12.39
CA LEU A 610 -42.20 27.85 -12.20
C LEU A 610 -40.97 27.82 -11.29
N THR A 611 -41.02 27.05 -10.20
CA THR A 611 -39.87 26.88 -9.29
C THR A 611 -38.70 26.24 -10.01
N LYS A 612 -38.96 25.20 -10.82
CA LYS A 612 -37.93 24.57 -11.65
C LYS A 612 -37.32 25.54 -12.66
N ARG A 613 -38.12 26.39 -13.30
CA ARG A 613 -37.63 27.43 -14.22
C ARG A 613 -36.74 28.45 -13.53
N LEU A 614 -37.10 28.86 -12.32
CA LEU A 614 -36.28 29.76 -11.50
C LEU A 614 -34.94 29.09 -11.17
N GLU A 615 -34.96 27.83 -10.73
CA GLU A 615 -33.74 27.08 -10.44
C GLU A 615 -32.82 26.90 -11.66
N GLU A 616 -33.39 26.58 -12.83
CA GLU A 616 -32.66 26.44 -14.10
C GLU A 616 -31.99 27.77 -14.48
N ALA A 617 -32.72 28.89 -14.36
CA ALA A 617 -32.19 30.20 -14.70
C ALA A 617 -31.04 30.64 -13.78
N VAL A 618 -31.13 30.36 -12.47
CA VAL A 618 -30.04 30.60 -11.52
C VAL A 618 -28.79 29.79 -11.89
N LEU A 619 -28.97 28.53 -12.29
CA LEU A 619 -27.85 27.67 -12.72
C LEU A 619 -27.17 28.18 -13.98
N ASP A 620 -27.97 28.53 -14.97
CA ASP A 620 -27.47 29.00 -16.26
C ASP A 620 -26.71 30.32 -16.11
N ALA A 621 -27.21 31.22 -15.26
CA ALA A 621 -26.54 32.47 -14.92
C ALA A 621 -25.20 32.27 -14.19
N ASN A 622 -25.07 31.22 -13.37
CA ASN A 622 -23.82 30.84 -12.71
C ASN A 622 -22.91 29.90 -13.55
N GLY A 623 -23.14 29.77 -14.86
CA GLY A 623 -22.30 28.94 -15.74
C GLY A 623 -22.38 27.43 -15.43
N GLY A 624 -23.49 26.98 -14.83
CA GLY A 624 -23.76 25.59 -14.49
C GLY A 624 -23.08 25.09 -13.21
N ARG A 625 -22.61 25.98 -12.33
CA ARG A 625 -22.06 25.65 -11.01
C ARG A 625 -22.79 26.44 -9.93
N ASN A 626 -22.86 25.91 -8.70
CA ASN A 626 -23.38 26.66 -7.56
C ASN A 626 -22.21 27.19 -6.72
N SER A 627 -22.08 28.51 -6.62
CA SER A 627 -21.03 29.18 -5.84
C SER A 627 -21.37 29.34 -4.35
N ASP A 628 -22.65 29.25 -4.00
CA ASP A 628 -23.14 29.23 -2.62
C ASP A 628 -24.35 28.30 -2.46
N ASP A 629 -24.87 28.17 -1.24
CA ASP A 629 -26.19 27.59 -1.00
C ASP A 629 -27.29 28.45 -1.64
N ALA A 630 -28.32 27.84 -2.21
CA ALA A 630 -29.42 28.55 -2.84
C ALA A 630 -30.77 27.94 -2.44
N ALA A 631 -31.66 28.75 -1.87
CA ALA A 631 -33.01 28.37 -1.49
C ALA A 631 -34.06 29.28 -2.15
N LEU A 632 -35.15 28.66 -2.61
CA LEU A 632 -36.31 29.31 -3.19
C LEU A 632 -37.58 28.80 -2.49
N LEU A 633 -38.50 29.70 -2.16
CA LEU A 633 -39.85 29.35 -1.70
C LEU A 633 -40.87 30.16 -2.49
N VAL A 634 -41.68 29.47 -3.28
CA VAL A 634 -42.68 30.05 -4.19
C VAL A 634 -44.06 29.76 -3.63
N ILE A 635 -44.84 30.82 -3.40
CA ILE A 635 -46.20 30.77 -2.85
C ILE A 635 -47.13 31.45 -3.84
N ARG A 636 -48.19 30.76 -4.27
CA ARG A 636 -49.25 31.32 -5.10
C ARG A 636 -50.58 31.27 -4.36
N ALA A 637 -51.30 32.39 -4.32
CA ALA A 637 -52.65 32.41 -3.78
C ALA A 637 -53.65 31.82 -4.79
N HIS A 638 -54.55 30.95 -4.34
CA HIS A 638 -55.60 30.35 -5.16
C HIS A 638 -56.98 30.52 -4.48
N PRO A 639 -58.03 30.93 -5.21
CA PRO A 639 -59.30 31.33 -4.61
C PRO A 639 -60.17 30.16 -4.12
N ASP A 640 -59.95 28.95 -4.62
CA ASP A 640 -60.75 27.79 -4.28
C ASP A 640 -59.91 26.69 -3.65
N GLY A 641 -60.40 26.11 -2.56
CA GLY A 641 -59.88 24.90 -1.90
C GLY A 641 -59.94 23.62 -2.76
N SER A 642 -59.91 23.74 -4.08
CA SER A 642 -59.74 22.64 -5.01
C SER A 642 -58.30 22.13 -4.90
N ARG A 643 -58.10 21.06 -4.13
CA ARG A 643 -56.88 20.22 -4.01
C ARG A 643 -55.58 20.95 -4.33
N SER A 644 -54.91 21.44 -3.30
CA SER A 644 -53.48 21.75 -3.35
C SER A 644 -52.74 20.57 -4.00
N SER A 645 -52.10 20.77 -5.14
CA SER A 645 -51.00 19.88 -5.50
C SER A 645 -49.81 20.35 -4.66
N ALA A 646 -49.67 19.79 -3.45
CA ALA A 646 -48.40 19.83 -2.74
C ALA A 646 -47.42 19.00 -3.57
N GLY A 647 -46.84 19.62 -4.60
CA GLY A 647 -45.80 19.05 -5.41
C GLY A 647 -44.50 19.09 -4.63
N SER A 648 -44.37 18.22 -3.63
CA SER A 648 -43.05 17.79 -3.16
C SER A 648 -42.41 17.04 -4.32
N LEU A 649 -41.64 17.72 -5.16
CA LEU A 649 -40.71 16.99 -6.02
C LEU A 649 -39.76 16.23 -5.09
N PRO A 650 -39.64 14.90 -5.21
CA PRO A 650 -38.71 14.14 -4.40
C PRO A 650 -37.30 14.70 -4.63
N PHE A 651 -36.55 14.79 -3.52
CA PHE A 651 -35.13 15.11 -3.47
C PHE A 651 -34.37 14.46 -4.63
N GLY A 652 -33.98 15.27 -5.61
CA GLY A 652 -33.09 14.88 -6.68
C GLY A 652 -31.66 15.24 -6.29
N THR A 653 -30.91 14.29 -5.74
CA THR A 653 -29.45 14.33 -5.84
C THR A 653 -29.10 14.20 -7.32
N TRP A 654 -28.76 15.31 -7.97
CA TRP A 654 -28.36 15.31 -9.37
C TRP A 654 -26.96 14.71 -9.51
N THR A 655 -26.87 13.43 -9.83
CA THR A 655 -25.67 12.91 -10.51
C THR A 655 -25.70 13.35 -11.97
N ARG A 656 -24.53 13.78 -12.48
CA ARG A 656 -24.21 14.33 -13.82
C ARG A 656 -24.65 13.51 -15.06
N LYS A 657 -25.51 12.49 -14.96
CA LYS A 657 -25.70 11.49 -16.03
C LYS A 657 -26.85 11.68 -17.03
N GLU A 658 -27.63 12.76 -17.00
CA GLU A 658 -28.77 12.91 -17.94
C GLU A 658 -28.57 13.95 -19.07
N LYS A 659 -27.32 14.27 -19.44
CA LYS A 659 -27.02 15.10 -20.64
C LYS A 659 -26.59 14.31 -21.88
N GLU A 660 -26.75 12.98 -21.90
CA GLU A 660 -26.39 12.14 -23.07
C GLU A 660 -27.58 11.50 -23.83
N LYS A 661 -28.83 11.85 -23.50
CA LYS A 661 -29.98 11.47 -24.32
C LYS A 661 -30.96 12.62 -24.53
N ARG A 662 -30.61 13.52 -25.45
CA ARG A 662 -31.59 14.20 -26.31
C ARG A 662 -30.94 14.65 -27.61
#